data_AF-A0A929VVV6-F1
#
_entry.id   AF-A0A929VVV6-F1
#
_cell.length_a   1.000
_cell.length_b   1.000
_cell.length_c   1.000
_cell.angle_alpha   90.00
_cell.angle_beta   90.00
_cell.angle_gamma   90.00
#
_symmetry.space_group_name_H-M   'P 1'
#
loop_
_entity.id
_entity.type
_entity.pdbx_description
1 polymer ?
#
loop_
_entity_poly.entity_id
_entity_poly.type
_entity_poly.pdbx_seq_one_letter_code
_entity_poly.pdbx_strand_id
1 'polypeptide(L)'
;YGSYQLDESGNVIKINLIDKMRGKCTYFPDELRAPKWSYSACLFNLLNDLNNLTIQGMKITEDQKQELISEYVNKGKSVTIPAIAKVCGVKKEDIFGFRIDKKEKPIFTKFEGYNELLKIAKSVNEEATIEGNKQLVDDISEILTKEKSIEIREKTLIDDLNLSVNLSKEIAKLGDFTKYHSLSFKAINLILDSLLKTSKNQMELYTEAGIKPYNHNFSKNNQLSANLSDWIVSPVVKRSINETIKVFNALRKYLKTQKGEDAEFSDVVVELAREKNSQEKKDLIKKIQKANEEKRYKIMELVENRKLTRAEFERISLLLEQDFKCAYSLEPIELADVFKAGLLEVDHIIPLSISLSDAQSNKVLVYQRENQAKGQRSPFQYFCSGKAKITFERYKEYVTKNLNFSNAKKSNLLYLGNPVEDMKGFIERNLVDTRYASRETYNLLKSFFDYHNIHTKVKVINGSATSYFRKKAYLPKNREETYAHHAQDAMIIAGFANTKLMKFFSKIGAFSESLNHKDSIVEVDGNIINSETGEVLEQELFDKSENVSNYIQFLKRIESIEPLYSHKVDRKPNRALYDQQIKATRSFVEDNKEVTYIITKYSDIYNTEKGNSGAKLKKRILESPEDLLMYHHDLKTFELFLKIVEQYGEEDNPFAAYKEDHGPIRKYSKKGNGPIIESVKFRDKQLGAHRVNTKQEGHNKSVFLKIKSLRTDVYQDGENYLVLNVPYDMVSFVNGRYIIDQDKYMKAKQDQKISEAAIFVTSLYRGDYITYEENGEVVECIFKIINNEKIHRIEISYVDRPTDKQVMKGIKT
;
A
#
# COMPACT_ATOMS: atom_id res chain seq x y z
N TYR A 1 9.94 -20.24 3.60
CA TYR A 1 9.58 -19.14 4.51
C TYR A 1 10.60 -18.93 5.62
N GLY A 2 11.18 -20.00 6.18
CA GLY A 2 12.26 -19.89 7.16
C GLY A 2 13.66 -19.94 6.56
N SER A 3 14.64 -19.90 7.44
CA SER A 3 16.07 -20.01 7.13
C SER A 3 16.47 -21.40 6.63
N TYR A 4 15.65 -22.43 6.75
CA TYR A 4 15.94 -23.78 6.24
C TYR A 4 15.16 -24.02 4.95
N GLN A 5 15.87 -24.37 3.88
CA GLN A 5 15.31 -24.56 2.53
C GLN A 5 15.98 -25.75 1.86
N LEU A 6 15.35 -26.31 0.83
CA LEU A 6 15.95 -27.37 0.02
C LEU A 6 16.80 -26.76 -1.09
N ASP A 7 18.00 -27.27 -1.32
CA ASP A 7 18.79 -26.98 -2.53
C ASP A 7 18.24 -27.74 -3.75
N GLU A 8 18.86 -27.55 -4.92
CA GLU A 8 18.47 -28.21 -6.17
C GLU A 8 18.58 -29.75 -6.11
N SER A 9 19.40 -30.26 -5.19
CA SER A 9 19.62 -31.69 -4.94
C SER A 9 18.70 -32.24 -3.84
N GLY A 10 17.82 -31.41 -3.25
CA GLY A 10 16.91 -31.81 -2.19
C GLY A 10 17.52 -31.85 -0.78
N ASN A 11 18.73 -31.33 -0.57
CA ASN A 11 19.35 -31.23 0.75
C ASN A 11 18.84 -30.00 1.51
N VAL A 12 18.67 -30.11 2.82
CA VAL A 12 18.31 -28.97 3.67
C VAL A 12 19.52 -28.06 3.88
N ILE A 13 19.48 -26.87 3.29
CA ILE A 13 20.45 -25.80 3.49
C ILE A 13 19.90 -24.72 4.44
N LYS A 14 20.79 -24.16 5.27
CA LYS A 14 20.49 -22.99 6.10
C LYS A 14 20.92 -21.73 5.37
N ILE A 15 19.98 -20.85 5.07
CA ILE A 15 20.19 -19.56 4.43
C ILE A 15 19.93 -18.41 5.41
N ASN A 16 20.64 -17.30 5.24
CA ASN A 16 20.30 -16.06 5.93
C ASN A 16 19.18 -15.33 5.15
N LEU A 17 18.08 -14.99 5.84
CA LEU A 17 16.93 -14.31 5.21
C LEU A 17 17.28 -12.89 4.75
N ILE A 18 18.22 -12.21 5.41
CA ILE A 18 18.71 -10.89 5.01
C ILE A 18 19.37 -10.95 3.64
N ASP A 19 20.11 -12.01 3.31
CA ASP A 19 20.73 -12.15 1.97
C ASP A 19 19.67 -12.24 0.87
N LYS A 20 18.54 -12.91 1.13
CA LYS A 20 17.41 -12.96 0.18
C LYS A 20 16.67 -11.62 0.05
N MET A 21 16.68 -10.80 1.10
CA MET A 21 16.02 -9.49 1.11
C MET A 21 16.95 -8.35 0.67
N ARG A 22 18.27 -8.57 0.70
CA ARG A 22 19.30 -7.61 0.32
C ARG A 22 19.18 -7.30 -1.17
N GLY A 23 19.06 -6.01 -1.47
CA GLY A 23 18.97 -5.56 -2.86
C GLY A 23 20.24 -5.87 -3.65
N LYS A 24 20.08 -5.98 -4.97
CA LYS A 24 21.17 -6.16 -5.94
C LYS A 24 21.79 -4.84 -6.37
N CYS A 25 23.06 -4.87 -6.76
CA CYS A 25 23.76 -3.67 -7.22
C CYS A 25 23.14 -3.08 -8.50
N THR A 26 23.18 -1.75 -8.59
CA THR A 26 22.65 -0.99 -9.74
C THR A 26 23.34 -1.34 -11.07
N TYR A 27 24.64 -1.67 -11.05
CA TYR A 27 25.43 -1.97 -12.25
C TYR A 27 25.74 -3.47 -12.42
N PHE A 28 25.76 -4.24 -11.32
CA PHE A 28 26.06 -5.68 -11.32
C PHE A 28 24.95 -6.47 -10.58
N PRO A 29 23.94 -6.98 -11.27
CA PRO A 29 22.74 -7.56 -10.64
C PRO A 29 22.98 -8.86 -9.90
N ASP A 30 23.99 -9.61 -10.30
CA ASP A 30 24.35 -10.85 -9.62
C ASP A 30 24.96 -10.53 -8.24
N GLU A 31 25.54 -9.35 -8.09
CA GLU A 31 26.20 -8.89 -6.88
C GLU A 31 25.23 -8.27 -5.87
N LEU A 32 25.42 -8.64 -4.60
CA LEU A 32 24.69 -8.05 -3.49
C LEU A 32 25.26 -6.65 -3.13
N ARG A 33 24.39 -5.73 -2.72
CA ARG A 33 24.77 -4.35 -2.33
C ARG A 33 25.67 -4.30 -1.10
N ALA A 34 26.79 -3.57 -1.11
CA ALA A 34 27.69 -3.45 0.03
C ALA A 34 26.99 -2.86 1.29
N PRO A 35 27.40 -3.22 2.52
CA PRO A 35 26.95 -2.57 3.74
C PRO A 35 27.21 -1.07 3.68
N LYS A 36 26.25 -0.25 4.13
CA LYS A 36 26.36 1.21 4.04
C LYS A 36 27.59 1.75 4.80
N TRP A 37 27.87 1.14 5.95
CA TRP A 37 28.91 1.60 6.87
C TRP A 37 30.26 0.93 6.68
N SER A 38 30.42 0.13 5.63
CA SER A 38 31.73 -0.36 5.19
C SER A 38 32.65 0.83 4.87
N TYR A 39 33.94 0.69 5.14
CA TYR A 39 34.95 1.69 4.82
C TYR A 39 34.94 2.03 3.33
N SER A 40 34.94 1.03 2.45
CA SER A 40 34.98 1.25 0.99
C SER A 40 33.76 2.02 0.49
N ALA A 41 32.55 1.72 0.99
CA ALA A 41 31.36 2.50 0.63
C ALA A 41 31.41 3.94 1.18
N CYS A 42 31.94 4.17 2.37
CA CYS A 42 32.12 5.52 2.91
C CYS A 42 33.16 6.31 2.10
N LEU A 43 34.28 5.68 1.75
CA LEU A 43 35.34 6.29 0.94
C LEU A 43 34.84 6.64 -0.45
N PHE A 44 34.11 5.74 -1.10
CA PHE A 44 33.46 5.98 -2.37
C PHE A 44 32.58 7.24 -2.33
N ASN A 45 31.75 7.36 -1.30
CA ASN A 45 30.85 8.50 -1.14
C ASN A 45 31.60 9.80 -0.85
N LEU A 46 32.65 9.76 -0.02
CA LEU A 46 33.50 10.92 0.25
C LEU A 46 34.25 11.39 -1.01
N LEU A 47 34.85 10.48 -1.77
CA LEU A 47 35.58 10.86 -2.99
C LEU A 47 34.64 11.49 -4.04
N ASN A 48 33.39 11.01 -4.14
CA ASN A 48 32.38 11.69 -4.95
C ASN A 48 32.04 13.08 -4.42
N ASP A 49 31.94 13.28 -3.11
CA ASP A 49 31.75 14.61 -2.54
C ASP A 49 32.89 15.55 -2.93
N LEU A 50 34.13 15.08 -2.79
CA LEU A 50 35.34 15.86 -3.07
C LEU A 50 35.50 16.20 -4.56
N ASN A 51 35.27 15.24 -5.46
CA ASN A 51 35.37 15.46 -6.92
C ASN A 51 34.29 16.42 -7.46
N ASN A 52 33.14 16.50 -6.79
CA ASN A 52 32.08 17.45 -7.13
C ASN A 52 32.40 18.88 -6.67
N LEU A 53 33.39 19.08 -5.78
CA LEU A 53 33.78 20.41 -5.35
C LEU A 53 34.41 21.22 -6.49
N THR A 54 34.33 22.53 -6.34
CA THR A 54 35.11 23.50 -7.11
C THR A 54 35.80 24.42 -6.11
N ILE A 55 37.12 24.49 -6.16
CA ILE A 55 37.98 25.20 -5.19
C ILE A 55 38.77 26.25 -5.97
N GLN A 56 38.46 27.53 -5.78
CA GLN A 56 39.04 28.63 -6.57
C GLN A 56 38.97 28.40 -8.10
N GLY A 57 37.87 27.84 -8.58
CA GLY A 57 37.68 27.50 -10.01
C GLY A 57 38.40 26.22 -10.48
N MET A 58 39.17 25.56 -9.62
CA MET A 58 39.88 24.32 -9.91
C MET A 58 39.23 23.11 -9.22
N LYS A 59 39.65 21.91 -9.60
CA LYS A 59 39.27 20.64 -8.97
C LYS A 59 40.30 20.21 -7.93
N ILE A 60 39.83 19.49 -6.92
CA ILE A 60 40.71 18.91 -5.90
C ILE A 60 41.66 17.88 -6.52
N THR A 61 42.93 17.90 -6.09
CA THR A 61 43.99 17.02 -6.61
C THR A 61 44.00 15.67 -5.90
N GLU A 62 44.73 14.69 -6.46
CA GLU A 62 44.95 13.40 -5.81
C GLU A 62 45.65 13.55 -4.46
N ASP A 63 46.75 14.30 -4.38
CA ASP A 63 47.53 14.48 -3.16
C ASP A 63 46.69 15.09 -2.03
N GLN A 64 45.88 16.10 -2.33
CA GLN A 64 44.97 16.71 -1.36
C GLN A 64 43.91 15.71 -0.86
N LYS A 65 43.40 14.83 -1.74
CA LYS A 65 42.46 13.78 -1.34
C LYS A 65 43.15 12.75 -0.45
N GLN A 66 44.37 12.33 -0.79
CA GLN A 66 45.16 11.40 0.02
C GLN A 66 45.45 11.98 1.41
N GLU A 67 45.82 13.26 1.50
CA GLU A 67 46.06 13.95 2.78
C GLU A 67 44.79 14.03 3.63
N LEU A 68 43.63 14.36 3.04
CA LEU A 68 42.35 14.33 3.77
C LEU A 68 42.02 12.93 4.30
N ILE A 69 42.35 11.88 3.55
CA ILE A 69 42.10 10.50 4.00
C ILE A 69 43.06 10.12 5.14
N SER A 70 44.35 10.38 5.02
CA SER A 70 45.35 9.99 6.01
C SER A 70 45.24 10.80 7.31
N GLU A 71 45.10 12.12 7.22
CA GLU A 71 45.15 13.02 8.38
C GLU A 71 43.80 13.20 9.09
N TYR A 72 42.70 12.95 8.38
CA TYR A 72 41.36 13.06 8.94
C TYR A 72 40.65 11.72 9.03
N VAL A 73 40.35 11.08 7.89
CA VAL A 73 39.50 9.88 7.87
C VAL A 73 40.10 8.74 8.69
N ASN A 74 41.35 8.35 8.42
CA ASN A 74 42.00 7.22 9.08
C ASN A 74 42.16 7.43 10.60
N LYS A 75 42.36 8.68 11.02
CA LYS A 75 42.45 9.10 12.43
C LYS A 75 41.07 9.31 13.10
N GLY A 76 39.98 8.92 12.44
CA GLY A 76 38.60 9.02 12.94
C GLY A 76 38.03 10.44 12.99
N LYS A 77 38.65 11.41 12.30
CA LYS A 77 38.19 12.81 12.23
C LYS A 77 37.27 13.03 11.03
N SER A 78 36.38 14.00 11.15
CA SER A 78 35.46 14.36 10.06
C SER A 78 36.13 15.28 9.03
N VAL A 79 35.90 15.00 7.75
CA VAL A 79 36.22 15.93 6.66
C VAL A 79 35.16 17.04 6.63
N THR A 80 35.59 18.28 6.82
CA THR A 80 34.73 19.47 6.92
C THR A 80 35.30 20.59 6.05
N ILE A 81 34.51 21.65 5.79
CA ILE A 81 35.01 22.83 5.06
C ILE A 81 36.32 23.39 5.65
N PRO A 82 36.46 23.56 6.99
CA PRO A 82 37.74 23.93 7.57
C PRO A 82 38.91 22.97 7.27
N ALA A 83 38.66 21.66 7.26
CA ALA A 83 39.68 20.67 6.94
C ALA A 83 40.13 20.77 5.47
N ILE A 84 39.16 20.87 4.57
CA ILE A 84 39.42 21.01 3.12
C ILE A 84 40.15 22.32 2.83
N ALA A 85 39.71 23.43 3.42
CA ALA A 85 40.36 24.73 3.29
C ALA A 85 41.82 24.69 3.77
N LYS A 86 42.09 24.02 4.90
CA LYS A 86 43.45 23.84 5.43
C LYS A 86 44.34 23.05 4.47
N VAL A 87 43.88 21.87 4.03
CA VAL A 87 44.65 20.99 3.13
C VAL A 87 44.86 21.64 1.76
N CYS A 88 43.86 22.36 1.25
CA CYS A 88 43.96 23.00 -0.06
C CYS A 88 44.65 24.37 -0.02
N GLY A 89 44.96 24.93 1.16
CA GLY A 89 45.58 26.24 1.31
C GLY A 89 44.69 27.41 0.86
N VAL A 90 43.37 27.27 0.97
CA VAL A 90 42.38 28.26 0.47
C VAL A 90 41.49 28.79 1.58
N LYS A 91 40.74 29.86 1.29
CA LYS A 91 39.69 30.35 2.20
C LYS A 91 38.44 29.49 2.11
N LYS A 92 37.63 29.48 3.17
CA LYS A 92 36.42 28.63 3.25
C LYS A 92 35.37 29.06 2.22
N GLU A 93 35.37 30.35 1.90
CA GLU A 93 34.46 31.02 0.97
C GLU A 93 34.75 30.65 -0.50
N ASP A 94 35.92 30.09 -0.79
CA ASP A 94 36.35 29.73 -2.14
C ASP A 94 35.97 28.29 -2.54
N ILE A 95 35.24 27.58 -1.68
CA ILE A 95 34.85 26.18 -1.86
C ILE A 95 33.37 26.13 -2.23
N PHE A 96 33.05 25.59 -3.41
CA PHE A 96 31.69 25.45 -3.93
C PHE A 96 31.39 24.00 -4.33
N GLY A 97 30.13 23.69 -4.63
CA GLY A 97 29.71 22.38 -5.16
C GLY A 97 29.53 21.28 -4.11
N PHE A 98 29.57 21.61 -2.81
CA PHE A 98 29.25 20.68 -1.74
C PHE A 98 27.75 20.41 -1.64
N ARG A 99 27.39 19.25 -1.08
CA ARG A 99 25.99 18.95 -0.73
C ARG A 99 25.56 19.82 0.45
N ILE A 100 24.28 20.19 0.49
CA ILE A 100 23.69 20.95 1.60
C ILE A 100 22.60 20.14 2.30
N ASP A 101 22.49 20.31 3.63
CA ASP A 101 21.35 19.80 4.39
C ASP A 101 20.10 20.68 4.21
N LYS A 102 19.04 20.34 4.93
CA LYS A 102 17.76 21.07 4.89
C LYS A 102 17.84 22.47 5.49
N LYS A 103 18.90 22.76 6.25
CA LYS A 103 19.23 24.06 6.86
C LYS A 103 20.30 24.81 6.07
N GLU A 104 20.56 24.37 4.83
CA GLU A 104 21.55 24.95 3.91
C GLU A 104 22.99 24.87 4.43
N LYS A 105 23.25 23.98 5.40
CA LYS A 105 24.61 23.75 5.90
C LYS A 105 25.36 22.74 5.02
N PRO A 106 26.66 22.94 4.77
CA PRO A 106 27.48 21.97 4.05
C PRO A 106 27.47 20.59 4.72
N ILE A 107 27.25 19.54 3.94
CA ILE A 107 27.34 18.14 4.38
C ILE A 107 28.34 17.36 3.54
N PHE A 108 29.16 16.59 4.25
CA PHE A 108 30.11 15.64 3.68
C PHE A 108 29.86 14.26 4.25
N THR A 109 30.32 13.25 3.52
CA THR A 109 30.24 11.86 3.97
C THR A 109 31.03 11.67 5.26
N LYS A 110 30.37 11.05 6.24
CA LYS A 110 30.96 10.71 7.55
C LYS A 110 31.20 9.22 7.65
N PHE A 111 32.27 8.87 8.33
CA PHE A 111 32.70 7.50 8.61
C PHE A 111 32.18 7.05 9.98
N GLU A 112 30.89 7.26 10.26
CA GLU A 112 30.30 7.04 11.61
C GLU A 112 30.52 5.60 12.11
N GLY A 113 30.36 4.60 11.23
CA GLY A 113 30.62 3.20 11.58
C GLY A 113 32.08 2.94 11.94
N TYR A 114 33.02 3.38 11.10
CA TYR A 114 34.46 3.26 11.37
C TYR A 114 34.90 3.99 12.64
N ASN A 115 34.37 5.20 12.88
CA ASN A 115 34.69 6.00 14.06
C ASN A 115 34.24 5.32 15.36
N GLU A 116 33.07 4.70 15.38
CA GLU A 116 32.61 3.92 16.54
C GLU A 116 33.45 2.65 16.73
N LEU A 117 33.85 1.96 15.66
CA LEU A 117 34.75 0.81 15.74
C LEU A 117 36.13 1.21 16.32
N LEU A 118 36.71 2.32 15.85
CA LEU A 118 37.95 2.87 16.41
C LEU A 118 37.81 3.22 17.89
N LYS A 119 36.68 3.82 18.29
CA LYS A 119 36.41 4.18 19.68
C LYS A 119 36.34 2.94 20.58
N ILE A 120 35.68 1.88 20.13
CA ILE A 120 35.63 0.59 20.85
C ILE A 120 37.03 0.00 20.93
N ALA A 121 37.76 -0.07 19.81
CA ALA A 121 39.12 -0.58 19.77
C ALA A 121 40.04 0.17 20.74
N LYS A 122 39.94 1.50 20.83
CA LYS A 122 40.63 2.32 21.84
C LYS A 122 40.27 1.92 23.26
N SER A 123 38.99 1.70 23.55
CA SER A 123 38.54 1.34 24.90
C SER A 123 39.06 0.00 25.40
N VAL A 124 39.46 -0.90 24.49
CA VAL A 124 40.06 -2.20 24.80
C VAL A 124 41.56 -2.27 24.48
N ASN A 125 42.19 -1.13 24.15
CA ASN A 125 43.61 -1.01 23.78
C ASN A 125 44.04 -1.81 22.51
N GLU A 126 43.14 -1.95 21.53
CA GLU A 126 43.38 -2.65 20.26
C GLU A 126 43.19 -1.71 19.04
N GLU A 127 43.50 -0.41 19.17
CA GLU A 127 43.32 0.58 18.09
C GLU A 127 44.03 0.17 16.79
N ALA A 128 45.26 -0.34 16.88
CA ALA A 128 46.07 -0.75 15.73
C ALA A 128 45.43 -1.88 14.90
N THR A 129 44.51 -2.64 15.46
CA THR A 129 43.77 -3.70 14.75
C THR A 129 42.80 -3.10 13.71
N ILE A 130 42.17 -1.98 14.06
CA ILE A 130 41.14 -1.32 13.23
C ILE A 130 41.72 -0.16 12.41
N GLU A 131 42.66 0.59 12.97
CA GLU A 131 43.21 1.78 12.33
C GLU A 131 43.90 1.44 11.01
N GLY A 132 43.42 2.03 9.91
CA GLY A 132 43.97 1.80 8.57
C GLY A 132 43.63 0.46 7.93
N ASN A 133 43.01 -0.49 8.65
CA ASN A 133 42.63 -1.80 8.10
C ASN A 133 41.25 -1.77 7.42
N LYS A 134 41.23 -1.26 6.19
CA LYS A 134 40.01 -1.00 5.41
C LYS A 134 39.18 -2.26 5.16
N GLN A 135 39.84 -3.36 4.79
CA GLN A 135 39.17 -4.64 4.47
C GLN A 135 38.50 -5.23 5.71
N LEU A 136 39.21 -5.23 6.84
CA LEU A 136 38.63 -5.71 8.10
C LEU A 136 37.37 -4.92 8.49
N VAL A 137 37.37 -3.60 8.31
CA VAL A 137 36.19 -2.76 8.58
C VAL A 137 35.03 -3.08 7.65
N ASP A 138 35.30 -3.39 6.38
CA ASP A 138 34.29 -3.84 5.42
C ASP A 138 33.67 -5.18 5.86
N ASP A 139 34.50 -6.13 6.31
CA ASP A 139 34.06 -7.46 6.76
C ASP A 139 33.26 -7.39 8.07
N ILE A 140 33.72 -6.62 9.05
CA ILE A 140 32.96 -6.33 10.28
C ILE A 140 31.59 -5.71 9.93
N SER A 141 31.57 -4.76 8.99
CA SER A 141 30.34 -4.09 8.57
C SER A 141 29.35 -5.07 7.92
N GLU A 142 29.83 -6.04 7.16
CA GLU A 142 29.04 -7.11 6.55
C GLU A 142 28.40 -7.98 7.63
N ILE A 143 29.18 -8.48 8.59
CA ILE A 143 28.70 -9.32 9.70
C ILE A 143 27.64 -8.57 10.52
N LEU A 144 27.92 -7.33 10.95
CA LEU A 144 26.99 -6.55 11.76
C LEU A 144 25.69 -6.19 11.02
N THR A 145 25.78 -5.96 9.71
CA THR A 145 24.59 -5.60 8.91
C THR A 145 23.73 -6.82 8.62
N LYS A 146 24.36 -7.96 8.34
CA LYS A 146 23.71 -9.23 7.99
C LYS A 146 23.13 -9.94 9.21
N GLU A 147 23.88 -10.04 10.29
CA GLU A 147 23.45 -10.76 11.49
C GLU A 147 22.82 -9.86 12.55
N LYS A 148 21.81 -10.38 13.24
CA LYS A 148 21.02 -9.63 14.25
C LYS A 148 21.18 -10.16 15.67
N SER A 149 21.58 -11.42 15.84
CA SER A 149 21.90 -11.96 17.16
C SER A 149 23.29 -11.48 17.58
N ILE A 150 23.39 -10.94 18.80
CA ILE A 150 24.65 -10.49 19.40
C ILE A 150 25.60 -11.69 19.57
N GLU A 151 25.08 -12.82 20.04
CA GLU A 151 25.87 -14.05 20.25
C GLU A 151 26.46 -14.59 18.95
N ILE A 152 25.66 -14.59 17.87
CA ILE A 152 26.14 -15.05 16.55
C ILE A 152 27.19 -14.08 16.00
N ARG A 153 26.98 -12.76 16.16
CA ARG A 153 27.96 -11.75 15.75
C ARG A 153 29.29 -11.95 16.47
N GLU A 154 29.27 -12.03 17.79
CA GLU A 154 30.47 -12.23 18.61
C GLU A 154 31.24 -13.47 18.14
N LYS A 155 30.55 -14.61 18.00
CA LYS A 155 31.16 -15.84 17.52
C LYS A 155 31.76 -15.69 16.11
N THR A 156 31.02 -15.09 15.18
CA THR A 156 31.49 -14.91 13.79
C THR A 156 32.70 -13.96 13.71
N LEU A 157 32.72 -12.91 14.53
CA LEU A 157 33.85 -11.97 14.61
C LEU A 157 35.13 -12.66 15.13
N ILE A 158 34.99 -13.60 16.06
CA ILE A 158 36.11 -14.39 16.58
C ILE A 158 36.55 -15.43 15.55
N ASP A 159 35.62 -16.27 15.08
CA ASP A 159 35.92 -17.43 14.26
C ASP A 159 36.38 -17.05 12.84
N ASP A 160 35.71 -16.08 12.19
CA ASP A 160 35.96 -15.75 10.79
C ASP A 160 37.00 -14.62 10.64
N LEU A 161 37.03 -13.65 11.56
CA LEU A 161 37.91 -12.48 11.49
C LEU A 161 39.09 -12.52 12.48
N ASN A 162 39.19 -13.56 13.32
CA ASN A 162 40.24 -13.73 14.33
C ASN A 162 40.40 -12.52 15.26
N LEU A 163 39.30 -11.82 15.58
CA LEU A 163 39.31 -10.72 16.53
C LEU A 163 39.37 -11.25 17.97
N SER A 164 39.95 -10.45 18.87
CA SER A 164 39.98 -10.80 20.29
C SER A 164 38.55 -10.94 20.85
N VAL A 165 38.40 -11.76 21.89
CA VAL A 165 37.09 -11.96 22.55
C VAL A 165 36.55 -10.63 23.09
N ASN A 166 37.42 -9.80 23.68
CA ASN A 166 37.02 -8.52 24.27
C ASN A 166 36.53 -7.53 23.21
N LEU A 167 37.28 -7.39 22.11
CA LEU A 167 36.92 -6.51 21.00
C LEU A 167 35.63 -7.00 20.31
N SER A 168 35.52 -8.30 20.05
CA SER A 168 34.35 -8.93 19.41
C SER A 168 33.07 -8.72 20.22
N LYS A 169 33.15 -8.90 21.55
CA LYS A 169 32.01 -8.73 22.46
C LYS A 169 31.46 -7.30 22.46
N GLU A 170 32.32 -6.29 22.41
CA GLU A 170 31.88 -4.89 22.36
C GLU A 170 31.37 -4.51 20.96
N ILE A 171 32.04 -4.93 19.89
CA ILE A 171 31.60 -4.70 18.51
C ILE A 171 30.22 -5.34 18.25
N ALA A 172 29.98 -6.56 18.75
CA ALA A 172 28.74 -7.30 18.52
C ALA A 172 27.48 -6.56 19.03
N LYS A 173 27.62 -5.71 20.06
CA LYS A 173 26.54 -4.90 20.65
C LYS A 173 26.12 -3.72 19.77
N LEU A 174 26.87 -3.36 18.73
CA LEU A 174 26.55 -2.23 17.86
C LEU A 174 25.24 -2.46 17.09
N GLY A 175 24.27 -1.57 17.30
CA GLY A 175 22.93 -1.69 16.70
C GLY A 175 22.74 -0.93 15.38
N ASP A 176 23.66 -0.03 15.00
CA ASP A 176 23.38 0.97 13.95
C ASP A 176 23.71 0.49 12.52
N PHE A 177 24.32 -0.69 12.41
CA PHE A 177 24.58 -1.41 11.16
C PHE A 177 23.32 -2.12 10.64
N THR A 178 22.53 -1.38 9.87
CA THR A 178 21.19 -1.82 9.42
C THR A 178 20.91 -1.57 7.94
N LYS A 179 21.82 -0.90 7.22
CA LYS A 179 21.56 -0.39 5.87
C LYS A 179 22.61 -0.89 4.89
N TYR A 180 22.19 -1.06 3.64
CA TYR A 180 23.06 -1.34 2.51
C TYR A 180 23.16 -0.10 1.59
N HIS A 181 24.28 0.02 0.89
CA HIS A 181 24.51 0.98 -0.18
C HIS A 181 23.66 0.63 -1.43
N SER A 182 23.61 1.48 -2.45
CA SER A 182 22.98 1.14 -3.75
C SER A 182 23.88 0.31 -4.68
N LEU A 183 25.15 0.15 -4.32
CA LEU A 183 26.21 -0.47 -5.11
C LEU A 183 26.82 -1.65 -4.35
N SER A 184 27.33 -2.66 -5.06
CA SER A 184 28.12 -3.76 -4.49
C SER A 184 29.56 -3.32 -4.24
N PHE A 185 30.31 -4.12 -3.48
CA PHE A 185 31.77 -3.92 -3.35
C PHE A 185 32.46 -3.98 -4.71
N LYS A 186 32.04 -4.88 -5.61
CA LYS A 186 32.55 -4.94 -6.99
C LYS A 186 32.39 -3.61 -7.74
N ALA A 187 31.20 -3.01 -7.73
CA ALA A 187 30.96 -1.71 -8.36
C ALA A 187 31.82 -0.61 -7.73
N ILE A 188 31.86 -0.57 -6.40
CA ILE A 188 32.63 0.44 -5.65
C ILE A 188 34.12 0.34 -5.99
N ASN A 189 34.70 -0.85 -5.82
CA ASN A 189 36.14 -1.08 -5.96
C ASN A 189 36.61 -0.89 -7.41
N LEU A 190 35.75 -1.12 -8.40
CA LEU A 190 36.07 -0.93 -9.81
C LEU A 190 36.52 0.50 -10.15
N ILE A 191 35.89 1.51 -9.53
CA ILE A 191 36.18 2.93 -9.84
C ILE A 191 36.77 3.70 -8.66
N LEU A 192 37.02 3.05 -7.52
CA LEU A 192 37.48 3.71 -6.30
C LEU A 192 38.86 4.36 -6.49
N ASP A 193 39.78 3.67 -7.17
CA ASP A 193 41.10 4.19 -7.51
C ASP A 193 41.01 5.37 -8.50
N SER A 194 40.15 5.26 -9.52
CA SER A 194 39.92 6.34 -10.47
C SER A 194 39.28 7.58 -9.83
N LEU A 195 38.39 7.40 -8.84
CA LEU A 195 37.84 8.50 -8.04
C LEU A 195 38.94 9.21 -7.23
N LEU A 196 39.94 8.48 -6.75
CA LEU A 196 41.09 9.05 -6.03
C LEU A 196 42.04 9.80 -6.97
N LYS A 197 42.34 9.23 -8.15
CA LYS A 197 43.32 9.80 -9.10
C LYS A 197 42.77 10.91 -9.99
N THR A 198 41.47 10.90 -10.28
CA THR A 198 40.83 11.85 -11.20
C THR A 198 39.87 12.80 -10.48
N SER A 199 39.44 13.87 -11.14
CA SER A 199 38.41 14.80 -10.65
C SER A 199 37.00 14.45 -11.10
N LYS A 200 36.81 13.28 -11.73
CA LYS A 200 35.52 12.85 -12.28
C LYS A 200 34.64 12.22 -11.20
N ASN A 201 33.34 12.38 -11.31
CA ASN A 201 32.38 11.72 -10.42
C ASN A 201 32.03 10.30 -10.91
N GLN A 202 31.29 9.56 -10.09
CA GLN A 202 30.90 8.17 -10.40
C GLN A 202 30.20 8.01 -11.76
N MET A 203 29.36 8.97 -12.18
CA MET A 203 28.56 8.82 -13.40
C MET A 203 29.43 8.95 -14.64
N GLU A 204 30.36 9.90 -14.62
CA GLU A 204 31.36 10.08 -15.67
C GLU A 204 32.24 8.82 -15.79
N LEU A 205 32.76 8.31 -14.66
CA LEU A 205 33.62 7.13 -14.65
C LEU A 205 32.92 5.85 -15.12
N TYR A 206 31.68 5.60 -14.70
CA TYR A 206 30.92 4.45 -15.20
C TYR A 206 30.61 4.59 -16.69
N THR A 207 30.31 5.80 -17.18
CA THR A 207 30.05 6.05 -18.60
C THR A 207 31.30 5.79 -19.44
N GLU A 208 32.47 6.24 -18.98
CA GLU A 208 33.77 6.00 -19.64
C GLU A 208 34.15 4.53 -19.64
N ALA A 209 33.83 3.80 -18.58
CA ALA A 209 34.01 2.35 -18.52
C ALA A 209 32.99 1.57 -19.38
N GLY A 210 32.06 2.26 -20.06
CA GLY A 210 30.98 1.63 -20.83
C GLY A 210 29.94 0.90 -19.97
N ILE A 211 29.95 1.13 -18.65
CA ILE A 211 29.08 0.47 -17.69
C ILE A 211 27.79 1.26 -17.56
N LYS A 212 26.70 0.64 -18.01
CA LYS A 212 25.36 1.20 -17.89
C LYS A 212 24.64 0.57 -16.70
N PRO A 213 23.74 1.29 -16.01
CA PRO A 213 22.86 0.69 -15.01
C PRO A 213 22.20 -0.54 -15.62
N TYR A 214 22.26 -1.67 -14.91
CA TYR A 214 21.70 -2.90 -15.43
C TYR A 214 20.19 -2.75 -15.55
N ASN A 215 19.71 -3.22 -16.69
CA ASN A 215 18.35 -3.14 -17.14
C ASN A 215 17.96 -4.56 -17.55
N HIS A 216 17.10 -5.18 -16.74
CA HIS A 216 16.42 -6.49 -16.86
C HIS A 216 16.96 -7.55 -17.86
N ASN A 217 17.09 -8.80 -17.43
CA ASN A 217 17.28 -9.94 -18.33
C ASN A 217 16.08 -10.07 -19.29
N PHE A 218 16.24 -9.59 -20.51
CA PHE A 218 15.30 -9.82 -21.60
C PHE A 218 15.59 -11.16 -22.26
N SER A 219 14.55 -11.91 -22.61
CA SER A 219 14.72 -13.12 -23.41
C SER A 219 15.24 -12.77 -24.81
N LYS A 220 15.96 -13.68 -25.46
CA LYS A 220 16.29 -13.57 -26.91
C LYS A 220 15.03 -13.42 -27.77
N ASN A 221 13.91 -13.95 -27.29
CA ASN A 221 12.61 -13.71 -27.88
C ASN A 221 12.31 -12.22 -27.69
N ASN A 222 12.36 -11.46 -28.79
CA ASN A 222 12.14 -10.02 -28.88
C ASN A 222 10.72 -9.65 -28.39
N GLN A 223 10.42 -9.83 -27.11
CA GLN A 223 9.15 -9.60 -26.44
C GLN A 223 9.46 -8.96 -25.09
N LEU A 224 8.61 -8.03 -24.66
CA LEU A 224 8.76 -7.41 -23.36
C LEU A 224 8.50 -8.47 -22.28
N SER A 225 9.44 -8.63 -21.35
CA SER A 225 9.33 -9.58 -20.26
C SER A 225 10.00 -9.05 -18.99
N ALA A 226 9.47 -9.42 -17.83
CA ALA A 226 10.10 -9.11 -16.55
C ALA A 226 9.84 -10.24 -15.55
N ASN A 227 10.88 -10.66 -14.81
CA ASN A 227 10.69 -11.55 -13.68
C ASN A 227 10.21 -10.77 -12.45
N LEU A 228 8.90 -10.65 -12.30
CA LEU A 228 8.29 -9.85 -11.23
C LEU A 228 8.41 -10.51 -9.84
N SER A 229 8.85 -11.78 -9.72
CA SER A 229 9.11 -12.40 -8.41
C SER A 229 10.19 -11.66 -7.65
N ASP A 230 11.23 -11.22 -8.35
CA ASP A 230 12.46 -10.67 -7.79
C ASP A 230 12.28 -9.22 -7.33
N TRP A 231 11.16 -8.60 -7.73
CA TRP A 231 10.85 -7.22 -7.42
C TRP A 231 10.22 -7.12 -6.03
N ILE A 232 10.80 -6.28 -5.16
CA ILE A 232 10.30 -6.02 -3.80
C ILE A 232 9.24 -4.91 -3.86
N VAL A 233 8.08 -5.23 -4.44
CA VAL A 233 7.00 -4.27 -4.74
C VAL A 233 5.63 -4.87 -4.43
N SER A 234 4.60 -4.03 -4.27
CA SER A 234 3.28 -4.49 -3.88
C SER A 234 2.68 -5.46 -4.93
N PRO A 235 1.83 -6.43 -4.55
CA PRO A 235 1.15 -7.29 -5.51
C PRO A 235 0.29 -6.53 -6.53
N VAL A 236 -0.20 -5.34 -6.17
CA VAL A 236 -0.95 -4.45 -7.06
C VAL A 236 -0.02 -3.93 -8.16
N VAL A 237 1.14 -3.40 -7.79
CA VAL A 237 2.18 -2.97 -8.73
C VAL A 237 2.57 -4.10 -9.68
N LYS A 238 2.90 -5.29 -9.14
CA LYS A 238 3.27 -6.46 -9.97
C LYS A 238 2.18 -6.80 -10.97
N ARG A 239 0.92 -6.82 -10.53
CA ARG A 239 -0.22 -7.08 -11.41
C ARG A 239 -0.33 -6.04 -12.52
N SER A 240 -0.28 -4.75 -12.18
CA SER A 240 -0.40 -3.67 -13.17
C SER A 240 0.70 -3.75 -14.23
N ILE A 241 1.96 -3.93 -13.81
CA ILE A 241 3.08 -4.08 -14.75
C ILE A 241 2.89 -5.31 -15.64
N ASN A 242 2.48 -6.45 -15.07
CA ASN A 242 2.25 -7.68 -15.83
C ASN A 242 1.14 -7.52 -16.89
N GLU A 243 0.03 -6.87 -16.55
CA GLU A 243 -1.02 -6.60 -17.53
C GLU A 243 -0.55 -5.61 -18.61
N THR A 244 0.22 -4.58 -18.25
CA THR A 244 0.83 -3.67 -19.24
C THR A 244 1.76 -4.42 -20.19
N ILE A 245 2.59 -5.34 -19.69
CA ILE A 245 3.47 -6.16 -20.54
C ILE A 245 2.67 -6.96 -21.57
N LYS A 246 1.58 -7.62 -21.13
CA LYS A 246 0.71 -8.40 -22.02
C LYS A 246 0.05 -7.52 -23.08
N VAL A 247 -0.52 -6.38 -22.67
CA VAL A 247 -1.17 -5.43 -23.58
C VAL A 247 -0.17 -4.90 -24.61
N PHE A 248 1.02 -4.46 -24.16
CA PHE A 248 2.07 -3.99 -25.04
C PHE A 248 2.49 -5.05 -26.06
N ASN A 249 2.78 -6.29 -25.61
CA ASN A 249 3.16 -7.38 -26.51
C ASN A 249 2.04 -7.74 -27.51
N ALA A 250 0.77 -7.72 -27.07
CA ALA A 250 -0.37 -7.97 -27.95
C ALA A 250 -0.54 -6.87 -29.01
N LEU A 251 -0.44 -5.59 -28.62
CA LEU A 251 -0.51 -4.46 -29.54
C LEU A 251 0.66 -4.46 -30.53
N ARG A 252 1.86 -4.79 -30.06
CA ARG A 252 3.05 -4.93 -30.92
C ARG A 252 2.91 -6.07 -31.92
N LYS A 253 2.38 -7.22 -31.49
CA LYS A 253 2.07 -8.35 -32.38
C LYS A 253 1.03 -7.93 -33.43
N TYR A 254 -0.04 -7.27 -33.01
CA TYR A 254 -1.07 -6.76 -33.92
C TYR A 254 -0.47 -5.80 -34.96
N LEU A 255 0.34 -4.84 -34.53
CA LEU A 255 1.02 -3.90 -35.42
C LEU A 255 1.87 -4.63 -36.48
N LYS A 256 2.64 -5.63 -36.07
CA LYS A 256 3.47 -6.44 -36.98
C LYS A 256 2.63 -7.25 -37.97
N THR A 257 1.53 -7.84 -37.52
CA THR A 257 0.59 -8.54 -38.40
C THR A 257 -0.04 -7.60 -39.44
N GLN A 258 -0.32 -6.34 -39.07
CA GLN A 258 -0.96 -5.38 -39.97
C GLN A 258 0.01 -4.64 -40.90
N LYS A 259 1.25 -4.40 -40.47
CA LYS A 259 2.21 -3.54 -41.18
C LYS A 259 3.54 -4.22 -41.55
N GLY A 260 3.68 -5.51 -41.29
CA GLY A 260 4.89 -6.30 -41.56
C GLY A 260 5.77 -6.50 -40.32
N GLU A 261 6.65 -7.50 -40.37
CA GLU A 261 7.47 -7.91 -39.23
C GLU A 261 8.43 -6.83 -38.71
N ASP A 262 8.87 -5.92 -39.57
CA ASP A 262 9.75 -4.79 -39.20
C ASP A 262 8.99 -3.61 -38.58
N ALA A 263 7.66 -3.65 -38.55
CA ALA A 263 6.85 -2.57 -38.00
C ALA A 263 6.99 -2.47 -36.48
N GLU A 264 7.16 -1.24 -36.01
CA GLU A 264 7.32 -0.92 -34.59
C GLU A 264 6.67 0.43 -34.25
N PHE A 265 6.37 0.64 -32.97
CA PHE A 265 5.92 1.95 -32.50
C PHE A 265 7.03 3.00 -32.68
N SER A 266 6.71 4.18 -33.22
CA SER A 266 7.65 5.30 -33.22
C SER A 266 7.90 5.81 -31.79
N ASP A 267 6.82 5.86 -31.00
CA ASP A 267 6.81 6.41 -29.66
C ASP A 267 5.89 5.58 -28.76
N VAL A 268 6.31 5.38 -27.52
CA VAL A 268 5.50 4.82 -26.45
C VAL A 268 5.45 5.83 -25.31
N VAL A 269 4.26 6.27 -24.93
CA VAL A 269 4.08 7.34 -23.95
C VAL A 269 3.53 6.77 -22.66
N VAL A 270 4.17 7.07 -21.54
CA VAL A 270 3.76 6.62 -20.21
C VAL A 270 3.36 7.83 -19.35
N GLU A 271 2.15 7.80 -18.78
CA GLU A 271 1.74 8.77 -17.77
C GLU A 271 2.40 8.43 -16.42
N LEU A 272 3.14 9.40 -15.87
CA LEU A 272 3.60 9.35 -14.49
C LEU A 272 2.72 10.26 -13.64
N ALA A 273 2.26 9.75 -12.50
CA ALA A 273 1.64 10.54 -11.43
C ALA A 273 2.68 11.38 -10.65
N ARG A 274 3.53 12.14 -11.35
CA ARG A 274 4.49 13.08 -10.76
C ARG A 274 3.88 14.46 -10.72
N GLU A 275 3.78 15.07 -9.56
CA GLU A 275 3.47 16.49 -9.46
C GLU A 275 4.77 17.28 -9.72
N LYS A 276 4.76 18.25 -10.65
CA LYS A 276 5.78 19.31 -10.66
C LYS A 276 5.50 20.16 -9.43
N ASN A 277 6.35 20.04 -8.40
CA ASN A 277 6.18 20.87 -7.21
C ASN A 277 6.51 22.32 -7.59
N SER A 278 5.54 23.22 -7.44
CA SER A 278 5.77 24.67 -7.44
C SER A 278 6.81 25.03 -6.38
N GLN A 279 7.43 26.20 -6.50
CA GLN A 279 8.37 26.68 -5.48
C GLN A 279 7.70 26.69 -4.09
N GLU A 280 6.44 27.14 -4.01
CA GLU A 280 5.62 27.10 -2.79
C GLU A 280 5.44 25.69 -2.22
N LYS A 281 5.24 24.67 -3.06
CA LYS A 281 5.11 23.28 -2.60
C LYS A 281 6.45 22.72 -2.13
N LYS A 282 7.56 23.09 -2.77
CA LYS A 282 8.90 22.78 -2.26
C LYS A 282 9.14 23.44 -0.91
N ASP A 283 8.71 24.68 -0.74
CA ASP A 283 8.84 25.42 0.51
C ASP A 283 7.93 24.85 1.61
N LEU A 284 6.72 24.41 1.27
CA LEU A 284 5.84 23.67 2.17
C LEU A 284 6.47 22.34 2.60
N ILE A 285 7.05 21.58 1.66
CA ILE A 285 7.77 20.35 1.97
C ILE A 285 8.97 20.65 2.88
N LYS A 286 9.75 21.70 2.61
CA LYS A 286 10.85 22.14 3.48
C LYS A 286 10.34 22.49 4.88
N LYS A 287 9.24 23.25 5.00
CA LYS A 287 8.59 23.60 6.28
C LYS A 287 8.15 22.34 7.04
N ILE A 288 7.47 21.40 6.39
CA ILE A 288 7.05 20.13 7.00
C ILE A 288 8.26 19.32 7.48
N GLN A 289 9.30 19.23 6.64
CA GLN A 289 10.51 18.51 6.99
C GLN A 289 11.26 19.14 8.17
N LYS A 290 11.33 20.47 8.23
CA LYS A 290 11.90 21.23 9.34
C LYS A 290 11.12 21.01 10.64
N ALA A 291 9.80 21.09 10.59
CA ALA A 291 8.92 20.81 11.74
C ALA A 291 9.10 19.39 12.27
N ASN A 292 9.24 18.39 11.40
CA ASN A 292 9.51 17.00 11.80
C ASN A 292 10.88 16.84 12.48
N GLU A 293 11.89 17.58 12.04
CA GLU A 293 13.22 17.57 12.63
C GLU A 293 13.23 18.25 14.01
N GLU A 294 12.59 19.41 14.14
CA GLU A 294 12.38 20.10 15.42
C GLU A 294 11.62 19.23 16.41
N LYS A 295 10.58 18.53 15.95
CA LYS A 295 9.85 17.54 16.76
C LYS A 295 10.77 16.42 17.23
N ARG A 296 11.65 15.91 16.38
CA ARG A 296 12.63 14.89 16.75
C ARG A 296 13.61 15.40 17.81
N TYR A 297 14.11 16.63 17.69
CA TYR A 297 14.97 17.23 18.71
C TYR A 297 14.26 17.38 20.05
N LYS A 298 13.05 17.93 20.07
CA LYS A 298 12.23 18.04 21.29
C LYS A 298 12.02 16.69 21.97
N ILE A 299 11.73 15.64 21.20
CA ILE A 299 11.58 14.28 21.73
C ILE A 299 12.88 13.80 22.36
N MET A 300 14.01 13.98 21.68
CA MET A 300 15.32 13.53 22.19
C MET A 300 15.72 14.30 23.47
N GLU A 301 15.42 15.59 23.55
CA GLU A 301 15.62 16.41 24.75
C GLU A 301 14.76 15.93 25.92
N LEU A 302 13.46 15.67 25.68
CA LEU A 302 12.52 15.18 26.69
C LEU A 302 12.92 13.82 27.30
N VAL A 303 13.65 12.99 26.56
CA VAL A 303 14.13 11.68 27.04
C VAL A 303 15.60 11.69 27.42
N GLU A 304 16.20 12.88 27.60
CA GLU A 304 17.60 13.05 28.00
C GLU A 304 18.58 12.29 27.08
N ASN A 305 18.30 12.31 25.77
CA ASN A 305 19.05 11.61 24.73
C ASN A 305 19.11 10.08 24.87
N ARG A 306 18.20 9.47 25.63
CA ARG A 306 18.02 8.02 25.66
C ARG A 306 17.79 7.45 24.26
N LYS A 307 18.39 6.29 23.97
CA LYS A 307 18.15 5.56 22.72
C LYS A 307 16.72 5.00 22.71
N LEU A 308 15.91 5.46 21.77
CA LEU A 308 14.53 5.03 21.59
C LEU A 308 14.39 4.01 20.46
N THR A 309 13.52 3.02 20.67
CA THR A 309 12.98 2.20 19.59
C THR A 309 12.03 3.03 18.70
N ARG A 310 11.74 2.53 17.49
CA ARG A 310 10.79 3.19 16.58
C ARG A 310 9.40 3.34 17.21
N ALA A 311 8.94 2.33 17.95
CA ALA A 311 7.64 2.31 18.59
C ALA A 311 7.57 3.33 19.73
N GLU A 312 8.59 3.41 20.57
CA GLU A 312 8.67 4.44 21.63
C GLU A 312 8.68 5.85 21.03
N PHE A 313 9.47 6.08 19.98
CA PHE A 313 9.49 7.37 19.30
C PHE A 313 8.10 7.75 18.75
N GLU A 314 7.39 6.81 18.12
CA GLU A 314 6.02 7.03 17.61
C GLU A 314 5.04 7.35 18.74
N ARG A 315 5.11 6.63 19.87
CA ARG A 315 4.28 6.89 21.05
C ARG A 315 4.55 8.28 21.63
N ILE A 316 5.80 8.67 21.88
CA ILE A 316 6.14 10.00 22.41
C ILE A 316 5.71 11.09 21.42
N SER A 317 5.91 10.85 20.12
CA SER A 317 5.47 11.75 19.05
C SER A 317 3.95 11.99 19.09
N LEU A 318 3.15 10.96 19.33
CA LEU A 318 1.70 11.07 19.50
C LEU A 318 1.32 11.70 20.83
N LEU A 319 2.03 11.38 21.92
CA LEU A 319 1.82 11.95 23.25
C LEU A 319 1.97 13.48 23.24
N LEU A 320 2.99 13.99 22.54
CA LEU A 320 3.20 15.42 22.34
C LEU A 320 2.10 16.07 21.50
N GLU A 321 1.61 15.38 20.47
CA GLU A 321 0.44 15.87 19.70
C GLU A 321 -0.82 15.95 20.55
N GLN A 322 -0.89 15.18 21.64
CA GLN A 322 -2.08 14.99 22.46
C GLN A 322 -2.04 15.75 23.79
N ASP A 323 -1.04 16.62 24.00
CA ASP A 323 -0.85 17.38 25.25
C ASP A 323 -0.78 16.45 26.48
N PHE A 324 -0.05 15.34 26.36
CA PHE A 324 0.14 14.36 27.44
C PHE A 324 -1.16 13.73 27.96
N LYS A 325 -2.16 13.56 27.10
CA LYS A 325 -3.44 12.93 27.44
C LYS A 325 -3.72 11.73 26.56
N CYS A 326 -4.41 10.74 27.12
CA CYS A 326 -5.06 9.70 26.35
C CYS A 326 -6.10 10.32 25.42
N ALA A 327 -6.04 10.02 24.12
CA ALA A 327 -6.92 10.66 23.16
C ALA A 327 -8.42 10.40 23.42
N TYR A 328 -8.78 9.27 24.03
CA TYR A 328 -10.20 8.91 24.26
C TYR A 328 -10.69 9.19 25.67
N SER A 329 -9.94 8.81 26.71
CA SER A 329 -10.36 9.05 28.09
C SER A 329 -10.02 10.45 28.60
N LEU A 330 -9.12 11.16 27.92
CA LEU A 330 -8.50 12.43 28.36
C LEU A 330 -7.77 12.34 29.72
N GLU A 331 -7.61 11.13 30.25
CA GLU A 331 -6.77 10.86 31.41
C GLU A 331 -5.31 11.22 31.05
N PRO A 332 -4.56 11.84 31.99
CA PRO A 332 -3.17 12.17 31.75
C PRO A 332 -2.35 10.90 31.49
N ILE A 333 -1.35 11.02 30.64
CA ILE A 333 -0.34 10.00 30.36
C ILE A 333 1.01 10.61 30.68
N GLU A 334 1.73 10.02 31.64
CA GLU A 334 3.08 10.46 31.96
C GLU A 334 4.07 9.92 30.92
N LEU A 335 5.18 10.63 30.71
CA LEU A 335 6.21 10.18 29.77
C LEU A 335 6.76 8.78 30.16
N ALA A 336 6.85 8.49 31.46
CA ALA A 336 7.28 7.19 31.97
C ALA A 336 6.37 6.03 31.53
N ASP A 337 5.08 6.29 31.29
CA ASP A 337 4.11 5.27 30.89
C ASP A 337 4.36 4.72 29.49
N VAL A 338 5.03 5.50 28.62
CA VAL A 338 5.36 5.08 27.25
C VAL A 338 6.27 3.85 27.22
N PHE A 339 7.11 3.71 28.25
CA PHE A 339 8.09 2.63 28.38
C PHE A 339 7.52 1.39 29.07
N LYS A 340 6.31 1.45 29.64
CA LYS A 340 5.66 0.32 30.31
C LYS A 340 5.01 -0.59 29.25
N ALA A 341 5.40 -1.86 29.26
CA ALA A 341 4.83 -2.85 28.33
C ALA A 341 3.33 -3.05 28.59
N GLY A 342 2.53 -3.03 27.52
CA GLY A 342 1.09 -3.32 27.58
C GLY A 342 0.18 -2.21 28.11
N LEU A 343 0.72 -1.09 28.62
CA LEU A 343 -0.12 -0.01 29.19
C LEU A 343 -0.80 0.85 28.11
N LEU A 344 -0.04 1.21 27.08
CA LEU A 344 -0.46 2.11 26.01
C LEU A 344 -0.42 1.43 24.64
N GLU A 345 -1.38 1.77 23.79
CA GLU A 345 -1.48 1.31 22.42
C GLU A 345 -1.61 2.50 21.46
N VAL A 346 -1.04 2.35 20.26
CA VAL A 346 -1.29 3.26 19.15
C VAL A 346 -2.53 2.74 18.44
N ASP A 347 -3.65 3.44 18.55
CA ASP A 347 -4.90 3.11 17.87
C ASP A 347 -4.99 3.82 16.52
N HIS A 348 -5.65 3.16 15.56
CA HIS A 348 -6.10 3.78 14.32
C HIS A 348 -7.46 4.43 14.55
N ILE A 349 -7.52 5.77 14.49
CA ILE A 349 -8.73 6.57 14.74
C ILE A 349 -9.92 5.99 13.97
N ILE A 350 -9.76 5.90 12.65
CA ILE A 350 -10.63 5.08 11.81
C ILE A 350 -9.96 3.71 11.64
N PRO A 351 -10.66 2.61 11.96
CA PRO A 351 -10.08 1.27 11.91
C PRO A 351 -9.33 0.97 10.62
N LEU A 352 -8.11 0.44 10.74
CA LEU A 352 -7.23 0.15 9.61
C LEU A 352 -7.86 -0.81 8.59
N SER A 353 -8.70 -1.73 9.07
CA SER A 353 -9.47 -2.68 8.24
C SER A 353 -10.44 -2.00 7.27
N ILE A 354 -10.83 -0.75 7.57
CA ILE A 354 -11.78 0.05 6.80
C ILE A 354 -11.03 1.13 6.01
N SER A 355 -10.25 1.97 6.70
CA SER A 355 -9.56 3.11 6.08
C SER A 355 -8.35 2.73 5.23
N LEU A 356 -7.74 1.56 5.51
CA LEU A 356 -6.46 1.12 4.95
C LEU A 356 -5.32 2.15 5.08
N SER A 357 -5.47 3.15 5.96
CA SER A 357 -4.52 4.25 6.14
C SER A 357 -3.72 4.06 7.44
N ASP A 358 -2.40 3.88 7.28
CA ASP A 358 -1.43 3.87 8.38
C ASP A 358 -0.79 5.26 8.61
N ALA A 359 -1.39 6.32 8.06
CA ALA A 359 -0.89 7.68 8.18
C ALA A 359 -0.89 8.16 9.64
N GLN A 360 0.05 9.05 9.99
CA GLN A 360 0.12 9.67 11.32
C GLN A 360 -1.18 10.41 11.68
N SER A 361 -1.88 10.97 10.68
CA SER A 361 -3.18 11.64 10.83
C SER A 361 -4.31 10.69 11.24
N ASN A 362 -4.13 9.38 11.07
CA ASN A 362 -5.08 8.34 11.48
C ASN A 362 -4.63 7.60 12.75
N LYS A 363 -3.60 8.08 13.47
CA LYS A 363 -3.07 7.43 14.66
C LYS A 363 -3.22 8.29 15.93
N VAL A 364 -3.51 7.66 17.06
CA VAL A 364 -3.50 8.27 18.39
C VAL A 364 -2.94 7.31 19.43
N LEU A 365 -2.34 7.86 20.49
CA LEU A 365 -1.90 7.11 21.66
C LEU A 365 -3.02 7.07 22.71
N VAL A 366 -3.37 5.88 23.15
CA VAL A 366 -4.44 5.66 24.14
C VAL A 366 -4.04 4.58 25.12
N TYR A 367 -4.70 4.53 26.27
CA TYR A 367 -4.60 3.37 27.14
C TYR A 367 -5.15 2.12 26.43
N GLN A 368 -4.50 0.98 26.62
CA GLN A 368 -4.91 -0.29 26.00
C GLN A 368 -6.40 -0.58 26.22
N ARG A 369 -6.90 -0.38 27.44
CA ARG A 369 -8.32 -0.57 27.78
C ARG A 369 -9.27 0.26 26.91
N GLU A 370 -8.91 1.49 26.56
CA GLU A 370 -9.75 2.38 25.76
C GLU A 370 -9.74 1.94 24.30
N ASN A 371 -8.58 1.50 23.79
CA ASN A 371 -8.48 0.92 22.45
C ASN A 371 -9.33 -0.34 22.29
N GLN A 372 -9.22 -1.27 23.24
CA GLN A 372 -10.01 -2.51 23.26
C GLN A 372 -11.51 -2.22 23.40
N ALA A 373 -11.87 -1.24 24.24
CA ALA A 373 -13.25 -0.80 24.38
C ALA A 373 -13.79 -0.19 23.08
N LYS A 374 -13.01 0.64 22.37
CA LYS A 374 -13.35 1.20 21.05
C LYS A 374 -13.56 0.10 20.00
N GLY A 375 -12.61 -0.80 19.84
CA GLY A 375 -12.67 -1.86 18.84
C GLY A 375 -12.73 -1.32 17.40
N GLN A 376 -13.46 -2.00 16.50
CA GLN A 376 -13.56 -1.65 15.07
C GLN A 376 -14.56 -0.52 14.80
N ARG A 377 -14.50 0.58 15.55
CA ARG A 377 -15.41 1.73 15.46
C ARG A 377 -14.64 3.04 15.29
N SER A 378 -15.30 4.08 14.76
CA SER A 378 -14.80 5.46 14.85
C SER A 378 -14.88 5.98 16.29
N PRO A 379 -14.21 7.10 16.64
CA PRO A 379 -14.38 7.70 17.95
C PRO A 379 -15.85 8.04 18.24
N PHE A 380 -16.56 8.67 17.30
CA PHE A 380 -17.98 9.01 17.47
C PHE A 380 -18.84 7.79 17.83
N GLN A 381 -18.72 6.69 17.09
CA GLN A 381 -19.40 5.42 17.38
C GLN A 381 -19.01 4.85 18.75
N TYR A 382 -17.73 4.92 19.11
CA TYR A 382 -17.28 4.49 20.43
C TYR A 382 -17.91 5.30 21.58
N PHE A 383 -17.98 6.63 21.45
CA PHE A 383 -18.64 7.48 22.44
C PHE A 383 -20.15 7.23 22.51
N CYS A 384 -20.82 7.04 21.36
CA CYS A 384 -22.25 6.73 21.32
C CYS A 384 -22.61 5.38 21.95
N SER A 385 -21.68 4.42 22.06
CA SER A 385 -22.04 3.10 22.61
C SER A 385 -22.14 3.03 24.13
N GLY A 386 -21.96 4.14 24.85
CA GLY A 386 -21.94 4.17 26.31
C GLY A 386 -20.78 3.38 26.96
N LYS A 387 -19.73 3.05 26.21
CA LYS A 387 -18.51 2.39 26.73
C LYS A 387 -17.41 3.39 27.07
N ALA A 388 -17.54 4.63 26.59
CA ALA A 388 -16.61 5.69 26.88
C ALA A 388 -16.82 6.27 28.28
N LYS A 389 -15.73 6.68 28.92
CA LYS A 389 -15.78 7.29 30.26
C LYS A 389 -16.19 8.76 30.25
N ILE A 390 -16.08 9.43 29.11
CA ILE A 390 -16.43 10.85 28.93
C ILE A 390 -17.45 11.02 27.82
N THR A 391 -18.10 12.17 27.77
CA THR A 391 -19.05 12.52 26.71
C THR A 391 -18.35 12.90 25.40
N PHE A 392 -19.05 12.72 24.29
CA PHE A 392 -18.54 13.09 22.98
C PHE A 392 -18.32 14.61 22.86
N GLU A 393 -19.12 15.43 23.53
CA GLU A 393 -19.01 16.89 23.55
C GLU A 393 -17.69 17.32 24.18
N ARG A 394 -17.32 16.73 25.32
CA ARG A 394 -16.04 17.00 25.99
C ARG A 394 -14.86 16.55 25.13
N TYR A 395 -14.98 15.40 24.48
CA TYR A 395 -13.98 14.92 23.53
C TYR A 395 -13.85 15.86 22.32
N LYS A 396 -14.96 16.31 21.73
CA LYS A 396 -15.01 17.23 20.59
C LYS A 396 -14.36 18.57 20.93
N GLU A 397 -14.60 19.08 22.13
CA GLU A 397 -13.97 20.31 22.62
C GLU A 397 -12.45 20.15 22.68
N TYR A 398 -11.94 19.06 23.25
CA TYR A 398 -10.50 18.75 23.29
C TYR A 398 -9.90 18.71 21.88
N VAL A 399 -10.51 17.97 20.96
CA VAL A 399 -9.99 17.83 19.59
C VAL A 399 -9.98 19.16 18.84
N THR A 400 -11.02 19.98 19.03
CA THR A 400 -11.14 21.27 18.36
C THR A 400 -10.10 22.26 18.88
N LYS A 401 -9.93 22.34 20.20
CA LYS A 401 -9.00 23.26 20.87
C LYS A 401 -7.53 22.86 20.76
N ASN A 402 -7.22 21.58 20.58
CA ASN A 402 -5.83 21.13 20.44
C ASN A 402 -5.22 21.64 19.12
N LEU A 403 -4.21 22.50 19.21
CA LEU A 403 -3.51 23.10 18.06
C LEU A 403 -2.44 22.20 17.46
N ASN A 404 -2.02 21.16 18.16
CA ASN A 404 -0.99 20.21 17.74
C ASN A 404 -1.54 19.15 16.77
N PHE A 405 -2.87 18.98 16.69
CA PHE A 405 -3.51 18.12 15.69
C PHE A 405 -3.58 18.79 14.32
N SER A 406 -3.10 18.08 13.30
CA SER A 406 -3.35 18.45 11.90
C SER A 406 -4.85 18.48 11.57
N ASN A 407 -5.25 19.29 10.59
CA ASN A 407 -6.64 19.33 10.10
C ASN A 407 -7.15 17.95 9.67
N ALA A 408 -6.32 17.16 8.99
CA ALA A 408 -6.66 15.79 8.61
C ALA A 408 -6.94 14.89 9.84
N LYS A 409 -6.12 15.03 10.90
CA LYS A 409 -6.34 14.30 12.16
C LYS A 409 -7.63 14.73 12.84
N LYS A 410 -7.91 16.03 12.93
CA LYS A 410 -9.17 16.55 13.48
C LYS A 410 -10.39 16.02 12.72
N SER A 411 -10.32 16.01 11.39
CA SER A 411 -11.37 15.47 10.53
C SER A 411 -11.63 13.98 10.81
N ASN A 412 -10.59 13.18 11.03
CA ASN A 412 -10.75 11.76 11.38
C ASN A 412 -11.31 11.56 12.80
N LEU A 413 -10.83 12.34 13.77
CA LEU A 413 -11.26 12.25 15.17
C LEU A 413 -12.74 12.65 15.35
N LEU A 414 -13.20 13.63 14.57
CA LEU A 414 -14.57 14.15 14.60
C LEU A 414 -15.48 13.55 13.53
N TYR A 415 -15.07 12.45 12.91
CA TYR A 415 -15.85 11.82 11.84
C TYR A 415 -17.17 11.25 12.36
N LEU A 416 -18.29 11.79 11.87
CA LEU A 416 -19.66 11.41 12.29
C LEU A 416 -20.33 10.37 11.38
N GLY A 417 -19.77 10.13 10.18
CA GLY A 417 -20.33 9.20 9.21
C GLY A 417 -20.10 7.74 9.59
N ASN A 418 -20.53 6.82 8.72
CA ASN A 418 -20.27 5.39 8.86
C ASN A 418 -19.05 5.01 8.00
N PRO A 419 -17.88 4.72 8.61
CA PRO A 419 -16.69 4.41 7.84
C PRO A 419 -16.89 3.24 6.86
N VAL A 420 -17.76 2.27 7.17
CA VAL A 420 -18.00 1.10 6.31
C VAL A 420 -18.75 1.48 5.03
N GLU A 421 -19.68 2.44 5.11
CA GLU A 421 -20.52 2.85 3.99
C GLU A 421 -19.84 3.96 3.15
N ASP A 422 -19.11 4.86 3.81
CA ASP A 422 -18.57 6.07 3.21
C ASP A 422 -17.14 5.91 2.64
N MET A 423 -16.39 4.87 3.01
CA MET A 423 -14.95 4.76 2.71
C MET A 423 -14.57 4.00 1.42
N LYS A 424 -15.42 4.03 0.38
CA LYS A 424 -14.98 3.66 -0.99
C LYS A 424 -13.82 4.53 -1.53
N GLY A 425 -13.41 5.59 -0.83
CA GLY A 425 -12.51 6.64 -1.34
C GLY A 425 -11.13 6.83 -0.69
N PHE A 426 -10.65 6.00 0.24
CA PHE A 426 -9.30 6.20 0.80
C PHE A 426 -8.18 5.71 -0.16
N ILE A 427 -7.62 6.66 -0.91
CA ILE A 427 -6.85 6.49 -2.17
C ILE A 427 -5.32 6.63 -2.01
N GLU A 428 -4.78 6.93 -0.82
CA GLU A 428 -3.34 7.23 -0.66
C GLU A 428 -2.43 6.05 -1.05
N ARG A 429 -2.80 4.81 -0.69
CA ARG A 429 -2.05 3.61 -1.07
C ARG A 429 -2.06 3.38 -2.58
N ASN A 430 -3.19 3.64 -3.24
CA ASN A 430 -3.33 3.47 -4.69
C ASN A 430 -2.45 4.47 -5.45
N LEU A 431 -2.27 5.70 -4.95
CA LEU A 431 -1.43 6.71 -5.59
C LEU A 431 0.06 6.34 -5.52
N VAL A 432 0.56 5.88 -4.37
CA VAL A 432 1.96 5.43 -4.24
C VAL A 432 2.25 4.24 -5.16
N ASP A 433 1.37 3.24 -5.15
CA ASP A 433 1.49 2.06 -6.01
C ASP A 433 1.42 2.45 -7.50
N THR A 434 0.54 3.37 -7.89
CA THR A 434 0.45 3.86 -9.29
C THR A 434 1.72 4.57 -9.72
N ARG A 435 2.25 5.49 -8.90
CA ARG A 435 3.52 6.20 -9.20
C ARG A 435 4.67 5.24 -9.41
N TYR A 436 4.77 4.23 -8.55
CA TYR A 436 5.81 3.23 -8.62
C TYR A 436 5.64 2.36 -9.87
N ALA A 437 4.42 1.85 -10.13
CA ALA A 437 4.13 1.03 -11.31
C ALA A 437 4.45 1.76 -12.63
N SER A 438 4.08 3.04 -12.77
CA SER A 438 4.37 3.80 -13.99
C SER A 438 5.87 4.07 -14.15
N ARG A 439 6.61 4.35 -13.07
CA ARG A 439 8.07 4.55 -13.12
C ARG A 439 8.78 3.30 -13.60
N GLU A 440 8.45 2.16 -13.02
CA GLU A 440 9.11 0.92 -13.39
C GLU A 440 8.69 0.44 -14.79
N THR A 441 7.45 0.68 -15.21
CA THR A 441 7.00 0.43 -16.58
C THR A 441 7.83 1.25 -17.59
N TYR A 442 8.06 2.54 -17.31
CA TYR A 442 8.90 3.39 -18.14
C TYR A 442 10.34 2.85 -18.23
N ASN A 443 10.94 2.50 -17.08
CA ASN A 443 12.29 1.94 -17.04
C ASN A 443 12.37 0.64 -17.83
N LEU A 444 11.39 -0.26 -17.66
CA LEU A 444 11.31 -1.55 -18.34
C LEU A 444 11.20 -1.40 -19.87
N LEU A 445 10.34 -0.50 -20.36
CA LEU A 445 10.20 -0.22 -21.79
C LEU A 445 11.48 0.36 -22.39
N LYS A 446 12.09 1.35 -21.72
CA LYS A 446 13.33 1.98 -22.18
C LYS A 446 14.45 0.93 -22.28
N SER A 447 14.59 0.14 -21.22
CA SER A 447 15.52 -0.98 -21.14
C SER A 447 15.37 -1.98 -22.29
N PHE A 448 14.12 -2.35 -22.60
CA PHE A 448 13.80 -3.31 -23.65
C PHE A 448 14.21 -2.80 -25.03
N PHE A 449 13.83 -1.56 -25.37
CA PHE A 449 14.18 -0.99 -26.67
C PHE A 449 15.69 -0.77 -26.82
N ASP A 450 16.36 -0.31 -25.76
CA ASP A 450 17.82 -0.14 -25.74
C ASP A 450 18.54 -1.49 -25.92
N TYR A 451 18.08 -2.56 -25.24
CA TYR A 451 18.69 -3.90 -25.31
C TYR A 451 18.54 -4.54 -26.71
N HIS A 452 17.38 -4.38 -27.34
CA HIS A 452 17.11 -4.93 -28.67
C HIS A 452 17.49 -4.00 -29.84
N ASN A 453 18.11 -2.84 -29.57
CA ASN A 453 18.44 -1.81 -30.57
C ASN A 453 17.23 -1.36 -31.42
N ILE A 454 16.07 -1.26 -30.79
CA ILE A 454 14.82 -0.85 -31.44
C ILE A 454 14.68 0.67 -31.34
N HIS A 455 14.40 1.32 -32.47
CA HIS A 455 14.37 2.78 -32.58
C HIS A 455 13.02 3.39 -32.13
N THR A 456 12.49 2.95 -30.99
CA THR A 456 11.25 3.45 -30.39
C THR A 456 11.55 4.41 -29.25
N LYS A 457 10.93 5.60 -29.25
CA LYS A 457 11.13 6.61 -28.20
C LYS A 457 10.15 6.40 -27.06
N VAL A 458 10.65 6.18 -25.84
CA VAL A 458 9.82 6.16 -24.64
C VAL A 458 9.69 7.57 -24.06
N LYS A 459 8.48 8.12 -24.09
CA LYS A 459 8.14 9.47 -23.62
C LYS A 459 7.36 9.41 -22.32
N VAL A 460 7.38 10.53 -21.59
CA VAL A 460 6.74 10.67 -20.30
C VAL A 460 5.83 11.89 -20.28
N ILE A 461 4.64 11.75 -19.71
CA ILE A 461 3.72 12.86 -19.45
C ILE A 461 3.29 12.88 -17.98
N ASN A 462 2.96 14.06 -17.47
CA ASN A 462 2.36 14.24 -16.16
C ASN A 462 0.83 14.16 -16.27
N GLY A 463 0.17 13.49 -15.33
CA GLY A 463 -1.30 13.42 -15.28
C GLY A 463 -2.03 14.77 -15.16
N SER A 464 -1.33 15.83 -14.69
CA SER A 464 -1.89 17.19 -14.73
C SER A 464 -2.10 17.69 -16.17
N ALA A 465 -1.23 17.31 -17.11
CA ALA A 465 -1.37 17.66 -18.52
C ALA A 465 -2.56 16.92 -19.15
N THR A 466 -2.71 15.62 -18.88
CA THR A 466 -3.87 14.83 -19.32
C THR A 466 -5.18 15.46 -18.81
N SER A 467 -5.22 15.82 -17.53
CA SER A 467 -6.38 16.45 -16.90
C SER A 467 -6.71 17.82 -17.51
N TYR A 468 -5.69 18.64 -17.80
CA TYR A 468 -5.85 19.94 -18.46
C TYR A 468 -6.50 19.80 -19.84
N PHE A 469 -5.95 18.96 -20.72
CA PHE A 469 -6.48 18.79 -22.07
C PHE A 469 -7.86 18.15 -22.08
N ARG A 470 -8.12 17.21 -21.16
CA ARG A 470 -9.46 16.64 -20.98
C ARG A 470 -10.50 17.72 -20.67
N LYS A 471 -10.19 18.65 -19.75
CA LYS A 471 -11.06 19.78 -19.42
C LYS A 471 -11.25 20.74 -20.59
N LYS A 472 -10.20 21.05 -21.34
CA LYS A 472 -10.26 21.94 -22.52
C LYS A 472 -11.05 21.35 -23.68
N ALA A 473 -11.06 20.02 -23.80
CA ALA A 473 -11.85 19.30 -24.77
C ALA A 473 -13.31 19.07 -24.33
N TYR A 474 -13.69 19.49 -23.12
CA TYR A 474 -15.00 19.23 -22.52
C TYR A 474 -15.35 17.74 -22.43
N LEU A 475 -14.34 16.86 -22.35
CA LEU A 475 -14.54 15.41 -22.25
C LEU A 475 -14.96 15.03 -20.81
N PRO A 476 -16.20 14.56 -20.58
CA PRO A 476 -16.67 14.22 -19.25
C PRO A 476 -15.85 13.06 -18.66
N LYS A 477 -15.57 13.09 -17.36
CA LYS A 477 -14.91 12.00 -16.63
C LYS A 477 -15.86 11.44 -15.58
N ASN A 478 -16.86 10.68 -16.01
CA ASN A 478 -17.77 10.02 -15.09
C ASN A 478 -17.28 8.60 -14.79
N ARG A 479 -16.73 8.41 -13.59
CA ARG A 479 -16.16 7.11 -13.15
C ARG A 479 -17.25 6.10 -12.78
N GLU A 480 -18.47 6.55 -12.55
CA GLU A 480 -19.60 5.72 -12.15
C GLU A 480 -20.37 5.21 -13.37
N GLU A 481 -20.36 5.95 -14.48
CA GLU A 481 -21.12 5.61 -15.69
C GLU A 481 -20.34 4.81 -16.73
N THR A 482 -19.01 4.91 -16.82
CA THR A 482 -18.25 4.22 -17.89
C THR A 482 -16.76 4.03 -17.61
N TYR A 483 -16.19 2.95 -18.13
CA TYR A 483 -14.75 2.70 -18.19
C TYR A 483 -14.05 3.36 -19.38
N ALA A 484 -14.79 3.93 -20.34
CA ALA A 484 -14.25 4.54 -21.57
C ALA A 484 -13.19 5.62 -21.29
N HIS A 485 -13.32 6.31 -20.15
CA HIS A 485 -12.43 7.39 -19.76
C HIS A 485 -10.94 6.98 -19.69
N HIS A 486 -10.63 5.70 -19.43
CA HIS A 486 -9.25 5.19 -19.45
C HIS A 486 -8.65 5.15 -20.86
N ALA A 487 -9.40 4.69 -21.86
CA ALA A 487 -8.97 4.69 -23.25
C ALA A 487 -8.85 6.12 -23.79
N GLN A 488 -9.81 6.98 -23.45
CA GLN A 488 -9.78 8.40 -23.81
C GLN A 488 -8.55 9.10 -23.21
N ASP A 489 -8.24 8.87 -21.93
CA ASP A 489 -7.04 9.41 -21.27
C ASP A 489 -5.76 8.95 -22.04
N ALA A 490 -5.67 7.66 -22.40
CA ALA A 490 -4.55 7.14 -23.19
C ALA A 490 -4.42 7.79 -24.59
N MET A 491 -5.54 8.06 -25.27
CA MET A 491 -5.55 8.76 -26.57
C MET A 491 -5.12 10.23 -26.45
N ILE A 492 -5.56 10.94 -25.41
CA ILE A 492 -5.10 12.30 -25.10
C ILE A 492 -3.58 12.30 -24.94
N ILE A 493 -3.05 11.35 -24.16
CA ILE A 493 -1.61 11.24 -23.90
C ILE A 493 -0.84 10.97 -25.19
N ALA A 494 -1.27 10.00 -25.99
CA ALA A 494 -0.63 9.63 -27.24
C ALA A 494 -0.67 10.77 -28.28
N GLY A 495 -1.84 11.41 -28.44
CA GLY A 495 -2.02 12.53 -29.34
C GLY A 495 -1.14 13.73 -28.95
N PHE A 496 -1.15 14.13 -27.68
CA PHE A 496 -0.35 15.25 -27.20
C PHE A 496 1.15 15.05 -27.43
N ALA A 497 1.68 13.86 -27.11
CA ALA A 497 3.10 13.55 -27.23
C ALA A 497 3.64 13.56 -28.67
N ASN A 498 2.73 13.51 -29.67
CA ASN A 498 3.06 13.58 -31.09
C ASN A 498 2.92 14.99 -31.67
N THR A 499 2.52 15.99 -30.87
CA THR A 499 2.42 17.40 -31.30
C THR A 499 3.67 18.21 -30.93
N LYS A 500 3.94 19.29 -31.68
CA LYS A 500 4.92 20.33 -31.28
C LYS A 500 4.52 21.05 -29.98
N LEU A 501 3.28 20.89 -29.51
CA LEU A 501 2.74 21.51 -28.30
C LEU A 501 3.43 21.01 -27.02
N MET A 502 3.94 19.78 -27.00
CA MET A 502 4.66 19.27 -25.84
C MET A 502 5.87 20.13 -25.48
N LYS A 503 6.61 20.63 -26.48
CA LYS A 503 7.75 21.55 -26.26
C LYS A 503 7.28 22.91 -25.76
N PHE A 504 6.20 23.44 -26.33
CA PHE A 504 5.59 24.71 -25.95
C PHE A 504 5.14 24.73 -24.48
N PHE A 505 4.21 23.85 -24.09
CA PHE A 505 3.70 23.82 -22.72
C PHE A 505 4.76 23.43 -21.68
N SER A 506 5.81 22.70 -22.09
CA SER A 506 6.95 22.42 -21.21
C SER A 506 7.82 23.65 -20.96
N LYS A 507 7.98 24.53 -21.96
CA LYS A 507 8.72 25.81 -21.86
C LYS A 507 7.96 26.84 -21.01
N ILE A 508 6.66 27.03 -21.26
CA ILE A 508 5.88 28.08 -20.58
C ILE A 508 5.35 27.69 -19.19
N GLY A 509 5.68 26.50 -18.69
CA GLY A 509 5.26 26.06 -17.35
C GLY A 509 3.76 25.82 -17.16
N ALA A 510 2.92 25.94 -18.20
CA ALA A 510 1.44 25.98 -18.16
C ALA A 510 0.70 24.77 -17.53
N PHE A 511 1.43 23.79 -17.01
CA PHE A 511 0.89 22.68 -16.22
C PHE A 511 1.20 22.81 -14.70
N SER A 512 1.74 23.94 -14.24
CA SER A 512 1.80 24.31 -12.82
C SER A 512 0.52 25.01 -12.38
N GLU A 513 0.00 24.66 -11.20
CA GLU A 513 -1.20 25.29 -10.62
C GLU A 513 -1.05 26.82 -10.40
N SER A 514 0.19 27.33 -10.42
CA SER A 514 0.50 28.76 -10.25
C SER A 514 0.12 29.66 -11.44
N LEU A 515 -0.22 29.11 -12.61
CA LEU A 515 -0.51 29.88 -13.83
C LEU A 515 -2.02 30.11 -14.08
N ASN A 516 -2.84 30.06 -13.04
CA ASN A 516 -4.19 30.65 -13.11
C ASN A 516 -4.15 32.20 -13.08
N HIS A 517 -2.99 32.82 -12.81
CA HIS A 517 -2.77 34.25 -13.00
C HIS A 517 -2.33 34.50 -14.45
N LYS A 518 -3.21 35.11 -15.24
CA LYS A 518 -2.97 35.52 -16.64
C LYS A 518 -1.92 36.63 -16.78
N ASP A 519 -1.38 37.14 -15.68
CA ASP A 519 -0.71 38.45 -15.62
C ASP A 519 0.83 38.40 -15.80
N SER A 520 1.45 37.20 -15.87
CA SER A 520 2.90 37.04 -16.01
C SER A 520 3.41 36.87 -17.45
N ILE A 521 2.51 36.93 -18.43
CA ILE A 521 2.83 36.81 -19.86
C ILE A 521 2.51 38.15 -20.50
N VAL A 522 3.57 38.87 -20.93
CA VAL A 522 3.45 40.23 -21.46
C VAL A 522 4.01 40.26 -22.87
N GLU A 523 3.29 40.91 -23.78
CA GLU A 523 3.73 41.14 -25.16
C GLU A 523 4.53 42.44 -25.22
N VAL A 524 5.78 42.37 -25.66
CA VAL A 524 6.66 43.53 -25.86
C VAL A 524 7.30 43.39 -27.23
N ASP A 525 7.09 44.38 -28.10
CA ASP A 525 7.62 44.43 -29.47
C ASP A 525 7.37 43.15 -30.30
N GLY A 526 6.16 42.60 -30.21
CA GLY A 526 5.74 41.38 -30.92
C GLY A 526 6.26 40.07 -30.32
N ASN A 527 7.14 40.12 -29.33
CA ASN A 527 7.63 38.93 -28.64
C ASN A 527 6.82 38.67 -27.35
N ILE A 528 6.51 37.40 -27.09
CA ILE A 528 5.90 37.00 -25.82
C ILE A 528 7.00 36.77 -24.80
N ILE A 529 6.99 37.53 -23.71
CA ILE A 529 8.00 37.49 -22.67
C ILE A 529 7.35 37.00 -21.37
N ASN A 530 8.00 36.06 -20.69
CA ASN A 530 7.65 35.73 -19.31
C ASN A 530 8.25 36.80 -18.39
N SER A 531 7.40 37.60 -17.74
CA SER A 531 7.84 38.73 -16.91
C SER A 531 8.59 38.32 -15.65
N GLU A 532 8.49 37.06 -15.22
CA GLU A 532 9.22 36.52 -14.05
C GLU A 532 10.60 35.97 -14.40
N THR A 533 10.78 35.41 -15.61
CA THR A 533 12.03 34.75 -16.00
C THR A 533 12.86 35.54 -17.02
N GLY A 534 12.29 36.54 -17.68
CA GLY A 534 12.95 37.32 -18.73
C GLY A 534 13.21 36.54 -20.02
N GLU A 535 12.65 35.33 -20.16
CA GLU A 535 12.83 34.51 -21.36
C GLU A 535 11.94 35.01 -22.51
N VAL A 536 12.57 35.28 -23.66
CA VAL A 536 11.91 35.61 -24.94
C VAL A 536 11.42 34.32 -25.59
N LEU A 537 10.11 34.19 -25.77
CA LEU A 537 9.51 33.03 -26.44
C LEU A 537 9.43 33.33 -27.94
N GLU A 538 10.28 32.65 -28.74
CA GLU A 538 10.34 32.82 -30.20
C GLU A 538 8.97 32.66 -30.88
N GLN A 539 8.57 33.68 -31.66
CA GLN A 539 7.33 33.75 -32.44
C GLN A 539 7.13 32.57 -33.42
N GLU A 540 8.18 31.89 -33.88
CA GLU A 540 8.04 30.73 -34.78
C GLU A 540 7.34 29.51 -34.15
N LEU A 541 7.24 29.44 -32.82
CA LEU A 541 6.42 28.44 -32.11
C LEU A 541 4.91 28.75 -32.17
N PHE A 542 4.53 29.96 -32.57
CA PHE A 542 3.17 30.51 -32.51
C PHE A 542 2.41 30.41 -33.84
N ASP A 543 3.09 30.14 -34.95
CA ASP A 543 2.53 30.38 -36.29
C ASP A 543 1.55 29.33 -36.84
N LYS A 544 0.99 28.47 -35.98
CA LYS A 544 -0.15 27.63 -36.39
C LYS A 544 -1.13 27.46 -35.24
N SER A 545 -2.02 28.44 -35.06
CA SER A 545 -3.35 28.23 -34.44
C SER A 545 -4.03 26.95 -34.96
N GLU A 546 -3.72 26.57 -36.20
CA GLU A 546 -4.01 25.31 -36.87
C GLU A 546 -3.59 24.05 -36.09
N ASN A 547 -2.42 24.01 -35.43
CA ASN A 547 -1.94 22.82 -34.70
C ASN A 547 -2.71 22.58 -33.39
N VAL A 548 -3.01 23.65 -32.65
CA VAL A 548 -3.87 23.59 -31.45
C VAL A 548 -5.30 23.25 -31.87
N SER A 549 -5.80 23.87 -32.94
CA SER A 549 -7.12 23.58 -33.51
C SER A 549 -7.24 22.13 -33.95
N ASN A 550 -6.27 21.59 -34.68
CA ASN A 550 -6.26 20.19 -35.14
C ASN A 550 -6.20 19.21 -33.97
N TYR A 551 -5.43 19.51 -32.92
CA TYR A 551 -5.41 18.68 -31.72
C TYR A 551 -6.73 18.76 -30.95
N ILE A 552 -7.34 19.95 -30.80
CA ILE A 552 -8.66 20.10 -30.19
C ILE A 552 -9.75 19.39 -31.02
N GLN A 553 -9.69 19.46 -32.34
CA GLN A 553 -10.58 18.71 -33.23
C GLN A 553 -10.39 17.20 -33.07
N PHE A 554 -9.14 16.72 -32.97
CA PHE A 554 -8.85 15.33 -32.63
C PHE A 554 -9.44 14.95 -31.27
N LEU A 555 -9.29 15.79 -30.24
CA LEU A 555 -9.88 15.55 -28.92
C LEU A 555 -11.41 15.46 -28.96
N LYS A 556 -12.08 16.28 -29.80
CA LYS A 556 -13.53 16.17 -30.01
C LYS A 556 -13.92 14.87 -30.71
N ARG A 557 -13.08 14.33 -31.60
CA ARG A 557 -13.32 13.02 -32.23
C ARG A 557 -13.15 11.86 -31.26
N ILE A 558 -12.32 11.99 -30.22
CA ILE A 558 -12.13 10.94 -29.21
C ILE A 558 -13.46 10.55 -28.54
N GLU A 559 -14.37 11.50 -28.33
CA GLU A 559 -15.68 11.24 -27.73
C GLU A 559 -16.51 10.25 -28.55
N SER A 560 -16.41 10.32 -29.89
CA SER A 560 -17.14 9.44 -30.81
C SER A 560 -16.52 8.04 -31.00
N ILE A 561 -15.35 7.78 -30.42
CA ILE A 561 -14.67 6.49 -30.57
C ILE A 561 -15.18 5.53 -29.50
N GLU A 562 -15.83 4.46 -29.93
CA GLU A 562 -16.22 3.36 -29.05
C GLU A 562 -14.99 2.52 -28.67
N PRO A 563 -14.64 2.45 -27.37
CA PRO A 563 -13.49 1.68 -26.93
C PRO A 563 -13.83 0.19 -26.81
N LEU A 564 -12.82 -0.64 -27.01
CA LEU A 564 -12.90 -2.07 -26.71
C LEU A 564 -12.57 -2.33 -25.24
N TYR A 565 -13.25 -3.29 -24.64
CA TYR A 565 -13.08 -3.65 -23.22
C TYR A 565 -12.56 -5.07 -23.07
N SER A 566 -11.62 -5.25 -22.14
CA SER A 566 -11.08 -6.56 -21.78
C SER A 566 -11.06 -6.70 -20.26
N HIS A 567 -11.79 -7.68 -19.73
CA HIS A 567 -11.86 -7.98 -18.30
C HIS A 567 -10.94 -9.14 -17.94
N LYS A 568 -10.21 -9.00 -16.82
CA LYS A 568 -9.34 -10.07 -16.35
C LYS A 568 -10.16 -11.18 -15.69
N VAL A 569 -10.10 -12.37 -16.27
CA VAL A 569 -10.73 -13.59 -15.74
C VAL A 569 -9.96 -14.12 -14.52
N ASP A 570 -10.67 -14.42 -13.44
CA ASP A 570 -10.13 -14.99 -12.20
C ASP A 570 -10.36 -16.50 -12.12
N ARG A 571 -9.31 -17.26 -12.47
CA ARG A 571 -9.33 -18.74 -12.42
C ARG A 571 -8.58 -19.30 -11.20
N LYS A 572 -8.23 -18.44 -10.22
CA LYS A 572 -7.37 -18.85 -9.10
C LYS A 572 -8.12 -19.78 -8.13
N PRO A 573 -7.69 -21.03 -7.93
CA PRO A 573 -8.26 -21.90 -6.90
C PRO A 573 -7.82 -21.47 -5.48
N ASN A 574 -8.41 -22.11 -4.48
CA ASN A 574 -8.06 -21.92 -3.07
C ASN A 574 -8.10 -20.43 -2.66
N ARG A 575 -9.23 -19.78 -2.93
CA ARG A 575 -9.61 -18.51 -2.28
C ARG A 575 -10.34 -18.82 -0.97
N ALA A 576 -10.84 -17.79 -0.29
CA ALA A 576 -11.68 -17.98 0.89
C ALA A 576 -12.84 -18.93 0.56
N LEU A 577 -13.04 -19.96 1.37
CA LEU A 577 -14.02 -21.02 1.12
C LEU A 577 -15.44 -20.60 1.52
N TYR A 578 -15.56 -19.93 2.66
CA TYR A 578 -16.81 -19.50 3.29
C TYR A 578 -16.58 -18.24 4.15
N ASP A 579 -17.66 -17.61 4.62
CA ASP A 579 -17.55 -16.55 5.61
C ASP A 579 -16.98 -17.12 6.93
N GLN A 580 -16.09 -16.38 7.59
CA GLN A 580 -15.39 -16.85 8.81
C GLN A 580 -16.32 -17.07 10.01
N GLN A 581 -17.48 -16.40 10.04
CA GLN A 581 -18.39 -16.46 11.17
C GLN A 581 -19.09 -17.82 11.24
N ILE A 582 -18.86 -18.54 12.35
CA ILE A 582 -19.59 -19.76 12.69
C ILE A 582 -20.98 -19.38 13.18
N LYS A 583 -22.02 -20.01 12.61
CA LYS A 583 -23.41 -19.80 13.01
C LYS A 583 -23.94 -21.03 13.73
N ALA A 584 -24.67 -20.81 14.82
CA ALA A 584 -25.42 -21.87 15.48
C ALA A 584 -26.74 -22.10 14.75
N THR A 585 -27.28 -23.32 14.82
CA THR A 585 -28.63 -23.63 14.30
C THR A 585 -29.51 -24.23 15.39
N ARG A 586 -30.82 -24.18 15.20
CA ARG A 586 -31.82 -24.92 16.01
C ARG A 586 -32.93 -25.41 15.09
N SER A 587 -33.42 -26.61 15.36
CA SER A 587 -34.60 -27.15 14.72
C SER A 587 -35.85 -26.86 15.53
N PHE A 588 -36.95 -26.55 14.84
CA PHE A 588 -38.28 -26.35 15.41
C PHE A 588 -39.29 -27.14 14.59
N VAL A 589 -40.40 -27.54 15.20
CA VAL A 589 -41.49 -28.21 14.48
C VAL A 589 -42.51 -27.15 14.09
N GLU A 590 -42.69 -26.97 12.78
CA GLU A 590 -43.65 -26.04 12.17
C GLU A 590 -44.46 -26.85 11.15
N ASP A 591 -45.80 -26.83 11.25
CA ASP A 591 -46.71 -27.61 10.37
C ASP A 591 -46.34 -29.10 10.23
N ASN A 592 -46.04 -29.75 11.37
CA ASN A 592 -45.57 -31.15 11.44
C ASN A 592 -44.27 -31.44 10.66
N LYS A 593 -43.48 -30.42 10.32
CA LYS A 593 -42.16 -30.56 9.68
C LYS A 593 -41.08 -29.94 10.55
N GLU A 594 -39.93 -30.62 10.60
CA GLU A 594 -38.75 -30.07 11.26
C GLU A 594 -38.09 -29.02 10.35
N VAL A 595 -38.05 -27.78 10.84
CA VAL A 595 -37.45 -26.64 10.16
C VAL A 595 -36.26 -26.14 10.96
N THR A 596 -35.09 -26.12 10.33
CA THR A 596 -33.86 -25.62 10.97
C THR A 596 -33.65 -24.14 10.67
N TYR A 597 -33.45 -23.33 11.71
CA TYR A 597 -33.16 -21.91 11.63
C TYR A 597 -31.72 -21.59 12.03
N ILE A 598 -31.17 -20.56 11.41
CA ILE A 598 -29.93 -19.91 11.84
C ILE A 598 -30.21 -19.11 13.11
N ILE A 599 -29.38 -19.28 14.12
CA ILE A 599 -29.45 -18.52 15.37
C ILE A 599 -28.40 -17.42 15.34
N THR A 600 -28.87 -16.20 15.52
CA THR A 600 -28.04 -15.02 15.68
C THR A 600 -28.39 -14.33 16.99
N LYS A 601 -27.79 -13.16 17.24
CA LYS A 601 -28.07 -12.36 18.43
C LYS A 601 -28.05 -10.87 18.14
N TYR A 602 -28.92 -10.14 18.81
CA TYR A 602 -28.72 -8.72 19.05
C TYR A 602 -27.64 -8.58 20.11
N SER A 603 -26.46 -8.12 19.70
CA SER A 603 -25.33 -7.90 20.61
C SER A 603 -25.39 -6.48 21.14
N ASP A 604 -25.14 -6.30 22.43
CA ASP A 604 -25.16 -4.98 23.09
C ASP A 604 -26.50 -4.27 22.91
N ILE A 605 -27.53 -4.80 23.58
CA ILE A 605 -28.91 -4.29 23.47
C ILE A 605 -29.08 -2.84 23.94
N TYR A 606 -28.05 -2.25 24.56
CA TYR A 606 -28.05 -0.88 25.11
C TYR A 606 -27.42 0.16 24.18
N ASN A 607 -26.91 -0.23 23.00
CA ASN A 607 -26.29 0.69 22.05
C ASN A 607 -27.32 1.71 21.53
N THR A 608 -26.95 2.98 21.37
CA THR A 608 -27.80 4.07 20.85
C THR A 608 -27.41 4.56 19.45
N GLU A 609 -26.46 3.89 18.78
CA GLU A 609 -26.12 4.17 17.37
C GLU A 609 -27.34 4.01 16.43
N LYS A 610 -27.33 4.68 15.27
CA LYS A 610 -28.40 4.57 14.27
C LYS A 610 -28.55 3.12 13.79
N GLY A 611 -29.76 2.56 13.90
CA GLY A 611 -30.02 1.15 13.56
C GLY A 611 -29.48 0.16 14.60
N ASN A 612 -29.39 0.56 15.86
CA ASN A 612 -28.89 -0.23 16.97
C ASN A 612 -29.67 -1.54 17.21
N SER A 613 -29.05 -2.41 18.00
CA SER A 613 -29.58 -3.70 18.41
C SER A 613 -30.88 -3.59 19.23
N GLY A 614 -31.02 -2.54 20.05
CA GLY A 614 -32.18 -2.35 20.92
C GLY A 614 -33.45 -1.96 20.15
N ALA A 615 -33.34 -1.02 19.21
CA ALA A 615 -34.44 -0.64 18.31
C ALA A 615 -34.93 -1.84 17.47
N LYS A 616 -34.00 -2.65 16.96
CA LYS A 616 -34.34 -3.90 16.24
C LYS A 616 -34.99 -4.94 17.14
N LEU A 617 -34.55 -5.05 18.40
CA LEU A 617 -35.14 -5.94 19.38
C LEU A 617 -36.54 -5.48 19.79
N LYS A 618 -36.75 -4.17 20.02
CA LYS A 618 -38.08 -3.55 20.26
C LYS A 618 -39.04 -3.95 19.15
N LYS A 619 -38.66 -3.70 17.89
CA LYS A 619 -39.46 -4.07 16.71
C LYS A 619 -39.83 -5.55 16.71
N ARG A 620 -38.87 -6.44 16.99
CA ARG A 620 -39.11 -7.88 17.02
C ARG A 620 -40.00 -8.33 18.18
N ILE A 621 -39.88 -7.73 19.36
CA ILE A 621 -40.77 -8.03 20.50
C ILE A 621 -42.22 -7.70 20.15
N LEU A 622 -42.45 -6.62 19.40
CA LEU A 622 -43.79 -6.17 19.01
C LEU A 622 -44.36 -6.95 17.81
N GLU A 623 -43.53 -7.27 16.81
CA GLU A 623 -43.99 -7.83 15.53
C GLU A 623 -43.87 -9.35 15.44
N SER A 624 -42.85 -9.95 16.07
CA SER A 624 -42.55 -11.40 15.94
C SER A 624 -41.84 -11.94 17.20
N PRO A 625 -42.47 -11.85 18.39
CA PRO A 625 -41.85 -12.25 19.66
C PRO A 625 -41.45 -13.73 19.69
N GLU A 626 -42.15 -14.59 18.96
CA GLU A 626 -41.88 -16.02 18.81
C GLU A 626 -40.51 -16.32 18.16
N ASP A 627 -39.89 -15.36 17.48
CA ASP A 627 -38.52 -15.54 16.99
C ASP A 627 -37.48 -15.51 18.11
N LEU A 628 -37.80 -14.89 19.26
CA LEU A 628 -36.86 -14.75 20.36
C LEU A 628 -36.76 -16.08 21.12
N LEU A 629 -35.53 -16.56 21.34
CA LEU A 629 -35.35 -17.80 22.10
C LEU A 629 -35.80 -17.63 23.56
N MET A 630 -35.73 -16.40 24.08
CA MET A 630 -36.21 -16.08 25.42
C MET A 630 -37.74 -16.24 25.55
N TYR A 631 -38.50 -15.97 24.48
CA TYR A 631 -39.95 -16.13 24.48
C TYR A 631 -40.37 -17.59 24.74
N HIS A 632 -39.61 -18.57 24.25
CA HIS A 632 -39.93 -19.99 24.43
C HIS A 632 -39.35 -20.62 25.70
N HIS A 633 -38.23 -20.07 26.20
CA HIS A 633 -37.44 -20.72 27.26
C HIS A 633 -37.44 -19.95 28.59
N ASP A 634 -37.90 -18.70 28.60
CA ASP A 634 -37.91 -17.83 29.79
C ASP A 634 -38.96 -16.71 29.65
N LEU A 635 -40.25 -17.10 29.68
CA LEU A 635 -41.37 -16.16 29.57
C LEU A 635 -41.29 -15.03 30.60
N LYS A 636 -40.86 -15.31 31.82
CA LYS A 636 -40.80 -14.29 32.89
C LYS A 636 -39.81 -13.17 32.58
N THR A 637 -38.65 -13.51 32.01
CA THR A 637 -37.71 -12.48 31.55
C THR A 637 -38.22 -11.79 30.28
N PHE A 638 -38.94 -12.50 29.40
CA PHE A 638 -39.57 -11.86 28.24
C PHE A 638 -40.65 -10.84 28.64
N GLU A 639 -41.51 -11.16 29.62
CA GLU A 639 -42.51 -10.22 30.17
C GLU A 639 -41.85 -8.96 30.74
N LEU A 640 -40.67 -9.08 31.35
CA LEU A 640 -39.89 -7.91 31.78
C LEU A 640 -39.48 -7.03 30.59
N PHE A 641 -39.00 -7.64 29.50
CA PHE A 641 -38.64 -6.90 28.28
C PHE A 641 -39.86 -6.23 27.64
N LEU A 642 -41.01 -6.90 27.61
CA LEU A 642 -42.25 -6.34 27.08
C LEU A 642 -42.68 -5.11 27.89
N LYS A 643 -42.66 -5.19 29.22
CA LYS A 643 -42.95 -4.04 30.11
C LYS A 643 -42.00 -2.87 29.87
N ILE A 644 -40.71 -3.12 29.65
CA ILE A 644 -39.74 -2.06 29.33
C ILE A 644 -40.09 -1.40 27.99
N VAL A 645 -40.46 -2.19 26.98
CA VAL A 645 -40.88 -1.66 25.67
C VAL A 645 -42.17 -0.85 25.78
N GLU A 646 -43.11 -1.25 26.63
CA GLU A 646 -44.35 -0.51 26.90
C GLU A 646 -44.08 0.81 27.64
N GLN A 647 -43.22 0.79 28.67
CA GLN A 647 -42.92 1.96 29.51
C GLN A 647 -42.05 3.00 28.78
N TYR A 648 -41.10 2.56 27.96
CA TYR A 648 -40.16 3.41 27.21
C TYR A 648 -40.45 3.38 25.71
N GLY A 649 -41.73 3.22 25.33
CA GLY A 649 -42.16 3.01 23.95
C GLY A 649 -41.86 4.17 22.99
N GLU A 650 -41.68 5.38 23.49
CA GLU A 650 -41.34 6.56 22.68
C GLU A 650 -39.84 6.63 22.34
N GLU A 651 -38.98 5.93 23.09
CA GLU A 651 -37.54 5.91 22.86
C GLU A 651 -37.17 4.99 21.68
N ASP A 652 -36.15 5.39 20.91
CA ASP A 652 -35.63 4.55 19.81
C ASP A 652 -35.05 3.23 20.35
N ASN A 653 -34.32 3.31 21.47
CA ASN A 653 -33.88 2.14 22.23
C ASN A 653 -34.42 2.16 23.67
N PRO A 654 -35.57 1.51 23.92
CA PRO A 654 -36.18 1.40 25.25
C PRO A 654 -35.25 0.80 26.32
N PHE A 655 -34.35 -0.11 25.93
CA PHE A 655 -33.46 -0.80 26.85
C PHE A 655 -32.31 0.07 27.31
N ALA A 656 -31.84 0.99 26.45
CA ALA A 656 -30.83 1.97 26.82
C ALA A 656 -31.37 2.97 27.84
N ALA A 657 -32.57 3.50 27.59
CA ALA A 657 -33.27 4.41 28.51
C ALA A 657 -33.55 3.74 29.87
N TYR A 658 -34.06 2.51 29.86
CA TYR A 658 -34.23 1.73 31.09
C TYR A 658 -32.93 1.57 31.88
N LYS A 659 -31.80 1.33 31.19
CA LYS A 659 -30.49 1.15 31.83
C LYS A 659 -29.99 2.44 32.49
N GLU A 660 -30.32 3.60 31.94
CA GLU A 660 -29.96 4.88 32.54
C GLU A 660 -30.68 5.09 33.88
N ASP A 661 -31.97 4.76 33.94
CA ASP A 661 -32.79 4.92 35.13
C ASP A 661 -32.56 3.84 36.20
N HIS A 662 -32.40 2.58 35.77
CA HIS A 662 -32.49 1.41 36.66
C HIS A 662 -31.24 0.51 36.66
N GLY A 663 -30.22 0.85 35.85
CA GLY A 663 -29.09 -0.03 35.59
C GLY A 663 -29.42 -1.19 34.64
N PRO A 664 -28.45 -2.08 34.34
CA PRO A 664 -28.60 -3.07 33.29
C PRO A 664 -29.68 -4.12 33.62
N ILE A 665 -30.41 -4.55 32.58
CA ILE A 665 -31.48 -5.54 32.70
C ILE A 665 -30.89 -6.87 33.15
N ARG A 666 -31.52 -7.47 34.16
CA ARG A 666 -31.15 -8.79 34.71
C ARG A 666 -32.20 -9.83 34.35
N LYS A 667 -31.73 -11.06 34.13
CA LYS A 667 -32.63 -12.23 33.99
C LYS A 667 -33.48 -12.36 35.25
N TYR A 668 -34.76 -12.70 35.09
CA TYR A 668 -35.66 -12.84 36.23
C TYR A 668 -35.11 -13.84 37.26
N SER A 669 -35.09 -13.44 38.52
CA SER A 669 -34.84 -14.32 39.66
C SER A 669 -35.65 -13.85 40.86
N LYS A 670 -36.05 -14.78 41.73
CA LYS A 670 -36.83 -14.46 42.94
C LYS A 670 -36.13 -13.49 43.90
N LYS A 671 -34.79 -13.42 43.83
CA LYS A 671 -33.94 -12.60 44.71
C LYS A 671 -33.34 -11.37 44.00
N GLY A 672 -33.74 -11.08 42.76
CA GLY A 672 -33.21 -9.94 41.98
C GLY A 672 -31.73 -10.05 41.57
N ASN A 673 -31.09 -11.20 41.82
CA ASN A 673 -29.66 -11.43 41.59
C ASN A 673 -29.36 -12.16 40.27
N GLY A 674 -30.29 -12.14 39.31
CA GLY A 674 -30.07 -12.77 38.01
C GLY A 674 -28.90 -12.13 37.23
N PRO A 675 -28.28 -12.88 36.31
CA PRO A 675 -27.20 -12.36 35.48
C PRO A 675 -27.68 -11.19 34.61
N ILE A 676 -26.76 -10.28 34.30
CA ILE A 676 -26.99 -9.17 33.37
C ILE A 676 -27.19 -9.73 31.96
N ILE A 677 -28.16 -9.15 31.24
CA ILE A 677 -28.45 -9.49 29.86
C ILE A 677 -27.82 -8.43 28.96
N GLU A 678 -26.80 -8.81 28.20
CA GLU A 678 -26.15 -7.94 27.20
C GLU A 678 -26.58 -8.28 25.76
N SER A 679 -27.09 -9.49 25.55
CA SER A 679 -27.46 -9.95 24.21
C SER A 679 -28.67 -10.88 24.24
N VAL A 680 -29.49 -10.79 23.19
CA VAL A 680 -30.70 -11.61 23.04
C VAL A 680 -30.59 -12.40 21.74
N LYS A 681 -30.75 -13.72 21.84
CA LYS A 681 -30.70 -14.63 20.69
C LYS A 681 -32.07 -14.74 20.02
N PHE A 682 -32.07 -14.88 18.70
CA PHE A 682 -33.29 -15.02 17.92
C PHE A 682 -33.11 -15.92 16.69
N ARG A 683 -34.23 -16.41 16.14
CA ARG A 683 -34.34 -17.12 14.86
C ARG A 683 -34.20 -16.11 13.72
N ASP A 684 -33.15 -16.24 12.92
CA ASP A 684 -32.87 -15.27 11.85
C ASP A 684 -33.57 -15.67 10.54
N LYS A 685 -32.96 -16.60 9.80
CA LYS A 685 -33.50 -17.14 8.56
C LYS A 685 -33.44 -18.65 8.62
N GLN A 686 -34.36 -19.30 7.90
CA GLN A 686 -34.28 -20.74 7.68
C GLN A 686 -32.92 -21.09 7.05
N LEU A 687 -32.35 -22.21 7.47
CA LEU A 687 -31.04 -22.65 7.06
C LEU A 687 -31.01 -22.99 5.57
N GLY A 688 -30.31 -22.17 4.80
CA GLY A 688 -30.07 -22.36 3.37
C GLY A 688 -28.81 -23.19 3.09
N ALA A 689 -28.14 -22.90 1.96
CA ALA A 689 -26.89 -23.56 1.58
C ALA A 689 -25.78 -23.28 2.61
N HIS A 690 -25.16 -24.34 3.12
CA HIS A 690 -24.18 -24.26 4.21
C HIS A 690 -23.18 -25.41 4.18
N ARG A 691 -22.14 -25.30 5.02
CA ARG A 691 -21.26 -26.42 5.40
C ARG A 691 -21.36 -26.66 6.89
N VAL A 692 -21.53 -27.92 7.28
CA VAL A 692 -21.50 -28.30 8.70
C VAL A 692 -20.08 -28.20 9.22
N ASN A 693 -19.91 -27.58 10.38
CA ASN A 693 -18.64 -27.55 11.08
C ASN A 693 -18.42 -28.90 11.78
N THR A 694 -17.62 -29.76 11.18
CA THR A 694 -17.31 -31.10 11.71
C THR A 694 -16.34 -31.09 12.88
N LYS A 695 -15.69 -29.95 13.18
CA LYS A 695 -14.72 -29.84 14.29
C LYS A 695 -15.35 -29.56 15.65
N GLN A 696 -16.65 -29.26 15.69
CA GLN A 696 -17.35 -28.96 16.92
C GLN A 696 -18.48 -29.95 17.13
N GLU A 697 -18.41 -30.68 18.23
CA GLU A 697 -19.48 -31.56 18.67
C GLU A 697 -20.49 -30.79 19.52
N GLY A 698 -21.77 -31.10 19.33
CA GLY A 698 -22.85 -30.50 20.09
C GLY A 698 -24.21 -31.01 19.60
N HIS A 699 -25.22 -30.93 20.47
CA HIS A 699 -26.59 -31.36 20.15
C HIS A 699 -27.14 -30.68 18.89
N ASN A 700 -26.74 -29.43 18.62
CA ASN A 700 -27.10 -28.73 17.41
C ASN A 700 -25.85 -28.44 16.58
N LYS A 701 -25.95 -28.69 15.28
CA LYS A 701 -24.85 -28.48 14.34
C LYS A 701 -24.50 -26.98 14.27
N SER A 702 -23.22 -26.65 14.27
CA SER A 702 -22.76 -25.32 13.85
C SER A 702 -22.40 -25.35 12.36
N VAL A 703 -22.56 -24.21 11.69
CA VAL A 703 -22.47 -24.13 10.23
C VAL A 703 -21.65 -22.93 9.76
N PHE A 704 -21.01 -23.09 8.61
CA PHE A 704 -20.43 -22.02 7.80
C PHE A 704 -21.41 -21.64 6.68
N LEU A 705 -21.56 -20.33 6.46
CA LEU A 705 -22.44 -19.76 5.44
C LEU A 705 -21.65 -19.13 4.29
N LYS A 706 -22.38 -18.72 3.24
CA LYS A 706 -21.84 -18.07 2.02
C LYS A 706 -20.68 -18.84 1.40
N ILE A 707 -20.98 -20.07 0.97
CA ILE A 707 -20.07 -20.92 0.20
C ILE A 707 -19.59 -20.14 -1.03
N LYS A 708 -18.28 -20.00 -1.18
CA LYS A 708 -17.66 -19.21 -2.25
C LYS A 708 -17.33 -20.11 -3.45
N SER A 709 -17.57 -19.58 -4.64
CA SER A 709 -17.47 -20.32 -5.91
C SER A 709 -16.16 -20.06 -6.65
N LEU A 710 -15.55 -21.14 -7.18
CA LEU A 710 -14.46 -21.07 -8.14
C LEU A 710 -15.00 -20.71 -9.53
N ARG A 711 -16.04 -21.45 -9.96
CA ARG A 711 -16.66 -21.30 -11.28
C ARG A 711 -18.09 -21.86 -11.27
N THR A 712 -18.76 -21.70 -12.40
CA THR A 712 -20.08 -22.27 -12.66
C THR A 712 -20.06 -23.00 -13.98
N ASP A 713 -20.44 -24.27 -13.98
CA ASP A 713 -20.50 -25.10 -15.18
C ASP A 713 -21.92 -25.04 -15.75
N VAL A 714 -22.03 -24.78 -17.06
CA VAL A 714 -23.30 -24.65 -17.77
C VAL A 714 -23.56 -25.93 -18.57
N TYR A 715 -24.79 -26.43 -18.45
CA TYR A 715 -25.28 -27.61 -19.16
C TYR A 715 -26.50 -27.24 -19.99
N GLN A 716 -26.69 -27.92 -21.12
CA GLN A 716 -27.89 -27.83 -21.94
C GLN A 716 -28.66 -29.15 -21.85
N ASP A 717 -29.92 -29.07 -21.45
CA ASP A 717 -30.84 -30.21 -21.34
C ASP A 717 -32.09 -29.93 -22.19
N GLY A 718 -32.10 -30.45 -23.41
CA GLY A 718 -33.04 -30.03 -24.46
C GLY A 718 -32.85 -28.57 -24.84
N GLU A 719 -33.92 -27.78 -24.73
CA GLU A 719 -33.89 -26.32 -24.96
C GLU A 719 -33.42 -25.53 -23.73
N ASN A 720 -33.39 -26.17 -22.55
CA ASN A 720 -33.08 -25.48 -21.30
C ASN A 720 -31.59 -25.43 -21.01
N TYR A 721 -31.13 -24.29 -20.50
CA TYR A 721 -29.82 -24.17 -19.88
C TYR A 721 -29.90 -24.31 -18.35
N LEU A 722 -29.00 -25.13 -17.80
CA LEU A 722 -28.87 -25.42 -16.38
C LEU A 722 -27.47 -25.03 -15.90
N VAL A 723 -27.35 -24.69 -14.63
CA VAL A 723 -26.06 -24.35 -14.02
C VAL A 723 -25.73 -25.19 -12.81
N LEU A 724 -24.46 -25.51 -12.68
CA LEU A 724 -23.86 -26.25 -11.58
C LEU A 724 -22.77 -25.41 -10.92
N ASN A 725 -22.85 -25.24 -9.60
CA ASN A 725 -21.84 -24.51 -8.85
C ASN A 725 -20.62 -25.39 -8.57
N VAL A 726 -19.42 -24.86 -8.83
CA VAL A 726 -18.16 -25.51 -8.41
C VAL A 726 -17.53 -24.65 -7.30
N PRO A 727 -17.79 -24.97 -6.01
CA PRO A 727 -17.25 -24.24 -4.88
C PRO A 727 -15.77 -24.52 -4.64
N TYR A 728 -15.06 -23.58 -4.01
CA TYR A 728 -13.62 -23.77 -3.72
C TYR A 728 -13.35 -24.99 -2.82
N ASP A 729 -14.31 -25.39 -1.98
CA ASP A 729 -14.18 -26.54 -1.08
C ASP A 729 -14.42 -27.90 -1.76
N MET A 730 -14.78 -27.88 -3.05
CA MET A 730 -14.75 -29.07 -3.92
C MET A 730 -13.35 -29.31 -4.51
N VAL A 731 -12.42 -28.35 -4.36
CA VAL A 731 -11.08 -28.40 -4.95
C VAL A 731 -10.05 -28.76 -3.89
N SER A 732 -9.29 -29.84 -4.15
CA SER A 732 -8.19 -30.29 -3.28
C SER A 732 -6.85 -30.09 -3.98
N PHE A 733 -5.76 -29.98 -3.21
CA PHE A 733 -4.40 -29.93 -3.74
C PHE A 733 -3.75 -31.31 -3.55
N VAL A 734 -3.50 -32.01 -4.65
CA VAL A 734 -2.96 -33.37 -4.68
C VAL A 734 -1.82 -33.41 -5.67
N ASN A 735 -0.66 -33.93 -5.26
CA ASN A 735 0.53 -34.12 -6.12
C ASN A 735 0.90 -32.87 -6.95
N GLY A 736 0.90 -31.69 -6.33
CA GLY A 736 1.28 -30.44 -7.00
C GLY A 736 0.19 -29.81 -7.87
N ARG A 737 -1.02 -30.39 -7.94
CA ARG A 737 -2.12 -29.91 -8.78
C ARG A 737 -3.40 -29.68 -7.97
N TYR A 738 -4.20 -28.72 -8.41
CA TYR A 738 -5.55 -28.52 -7.89
C TYR A 738 -6.53 -29.39 -8.68
N ILE A 739 -7.26 -30.26 -8.00
CA ILE A 739 -8.16 -31.25 -8.59
C ILE A 739 -9.56 -31.04 -8.02
N ILE A 740 -10.58 -31.09 -8.89
CA ILE A 740 -11.98 -31.10 -8.48
C ILE A 740 -12.32 -32.52 -8.04
N ASP A 741 -12.88 -32.65 -6.85
CA ASP A 741 -13.39 -33.92 -6.31
C ASP A 741 -14.56 -34.42 -7.16
N GLN A 742 -14.33 -35.49 -7.91
CA GLN A 742 -15.26 -36.03 -8.89
C GLN A 742 -16.55 -36.54 -8.25
N ASP A 743 -16.47 -37.19 -7.09
CA ASP A 743 -17.64 -37.72 -6.39
C ASP A 743 -18.53 -36.58 -5.90
N LYS A 744 -17.93 -35.53 -5.34
CA LYS A 744 -18.67 -34.32 -4.95
C LYS A 744 -19.29 -33.62 -6.16
N TYR A 745 -18.59 -33.58 -7.29
CA TYR A 745 -19.10 -32.97 -8.51
C TYR A 745 -20.32 -33.71 -9.06
N MET A 746 -20.23 -35.04 -9.18
CA MET A 746 -21.33 -35.87 -9.67
C MET A 746 -22.52 -35.84 -8.71
N LYS A 747 -22.28 -35.86 -7.40
CA LYS A 747 -23.33 -35.67 -6.40
C LYS A 747 -24.02 -34.31 -6.54
N ALA A 748 -23.27 -33.23 -6.73
CA ALA A 748 -23.85 -31.90 -6.95
C ALA A 748 -24.68 -31.86 -8.24
N LYS A 749 -24.23 -32.52 -9.32
CA LYS A 749 -24.97 -32.65 -10.58
C LYS A 749 -26.31 -33.36 -10.38
N GLN A 750 -26.31 -34.46 -9.63
CA GLN A 750 -27.52 -35.20 -9.26
C GLN A 750 -28.47 -34.38 -8.37
N ASP A 751 -27.94 -33.70 -7.35
CA ASP A 751 -28.71 -32.85 -6.44
C ASP A 751 -29.40 -31.69 -7.19
N GLN A 752 -28.77 -31.17 -8.25
CA GLN A 752 -29.34 -30.15 -9.16
C GLN A 752 -30.24 -30.73 -10.24
N LYS A 753 -30.48 -32.05 -10.24
CA LYS A 753 -31.31 -32.76 -11.22
C LYS A 753 -30.89 -32.52 -12.68
N ILE A 754 -29.60 -32.35 -12.92
CA ILE A 754 -29.06 -32.23 -14.27
C ILE A 754 -28.93 -33.63 -14.85
N SER A 755 -29.66 -33.91 -15.93
CA SER A 755 -29.69 -35.23 -16.58
C SER A 755 -28.29 -35.70 -17.00
N GLU A 756 -28.10 -37.02 -17.07
CA GLU A 756 -26.90 -37.59 -17.70
C GLU A 756 -26.85 -37.29 -19.20
N ALA A 757 -28.01 -37.11 -19.85
CA ALA A 757 -28.12 -36.70 -21.24
C ALA A 757 -27.82 -35.20 -21.47
N ALA A 758 -27.74 -34.40 -20.39
CA ALA A 758 -27.47 -32.97 -20.52
C ALA A 758 -26.03 -32.74 -21.01
N ILE A 759 -25.89 -31.93 -22.05
CA ILE A 759 -24.63 -31.64 -22.73
C ILE A 759 -23.90 -30.54 -21.98
N PHE A 760 -22.63 -30.77 -21.63
CA PHE A 760 -21.79 -29.71 -21.07
C PHE A 760 -21.51 -28.64 -22.13
N VAL A 761 -21.75 -27.37 -21.78
CA VAL A 761 -21.59 -26.22 -22.69
C VAL A 761 -20.27 -25.51 -22.40
N THR A 762 -20.09 -25.01 -21.18
CA THR A 762 -18.92 -24.20 -20.81
C THR A 762 -18.75 -24.09 -19.29
N SER A 763 -17.58 -23.62 -18.88
CA SER A 763 -17.27 -23.24 -17.50
C SER A 763 -17.08 -21.73 -17.40
N LEU A 764 -17.92 -21.07 -16.62
CA LEU A 764 -17.89 -19.63 -16.37
C LEU A 764 -17.12 -19.30 -15.09
N TYR A 765 -16.01 -18.59 -15.24
CA TYR A 765 -15.20 -18.02 -14.18
C TYR A 765 -15.50 -16.53 -14.06
N ARG A 766 -15.31 -15.98 -12.85
CA ARG A 766 -15.48 -14.56 -12.60
C ARG A 766 -14.64 -13.73 -13.59
N GLY A 767 -15.28 -12.83 -14.32
CA GLY A 767 -14.64 -11.99 -15.33
C GLY A 767 -14.72 -12.54 -16.76
N ASP A 768 -15.26 -13.75 -16.97
CA ASP A 768 -15.56 -14.23 -18.32
C ASP A 768 -16.63 -13.37 -18.98
N TYR A 769 -16.43 -13.09 -20.26
CA TYR A 769 -17.40 -12.43 -21.13
C TYR A 769 -18.40 -13.46 -21.63
N ILE A 770 -19.69 -13.13 -21.55
CA ILE A 770 -20.78 -13.98 -22.01
C ILE A 770 -21.78 -13.18 -22.83
N THR A 771 -22.35 -13.82 -23.83
CA THR A 771 -23.49 -13.31 -24.61
C THR A 771 -24.68 -14.23 -24.40
N TYR A 772 -25.88 -13.66 -24.29
CA TYR A 772 -27.12 -14.43 -24.25
C TYR A 772 -28.22 -13.69 -24.98
N GLU A 773 -29.24 -14.41 -25.45
CA GLU A 773 -30.39 -13.82 -26.12
C GLU A 773 -31.50 -13.49 -25.11
N GLU A 774 -32.04 -12.28 -25.16
CA GLU A 774 -33.15 -11.83 -24.33
C GLU A 774 -34.10 -11.00 -25.20
N ASN A 775 -35.35 -11.44 -25.34
CA ASN A 775 -36.36 -10.78 -26.20
C ASN A 775 -35.93 -10.59 -27.67
N GLY A 776 -35.14 -11.50 -28.23
CA GLY A 776 -34.62 -11.42 -29.60
C GLY A 776 -33.40 -10.50 -29.78
N GLU A 777 -32.88 -9.92 -28.70
CA GLU A 777 -31.65 -9.13 -28.70
C GLU A 777 -30.50 -9.89 -28.06
N VAL A 778 -29.30 -9.79 -28.63
CA VAL A 778 -28.09 -10.32 -28.03
C VAL A 778 -27.59 -9.34 -26.97
N VAL A 779 -27.56 -9.80 -25.72
CA VAL A 779 -27.05 -9.03 -24.58
C VAL A 779 -25.65 -9.50 -24.22
N GLU A 780 -24.73 -8.54 -24.10
CA GLU A 780 -23.35 -8.78 -23.70
C GLU A 780 -23.12 -8.43 -22.24
N CYS A 781 -22.45 -9.32 -21.48
CA CYS A 781 -22.13 -9.06 -20.09
C CYS A 781 -20.90 -9.81 -19.60
N ILE A 782 -20.46 -9.46 -18.39
CA ILE A 782 -19.37 -10.11 -17.69
C ILE A 782 -19.93 -10.95 -16.54
N PHE A 783 -19.62 -12.24 -16.52
CA PHE A 783 -20.00 -13.14 -15.45
C PHE A 783 -19.32 -12.75 -14.13
N LYS A 784 -20.10 -12.60 -13.05
CA LYS A 784 -19.56 -12.35 -11.70
C LYS A 784 -19.43 -13.64 -10.91
N ILE A 785 -20.56 -14.29 -10.67
CA ILE A 785 -20.68 -15.48 -9.82
C ILE A 785 -22.06 -16.10 -9.98
N ILE A 786 -22.24 -17.35 -9.58
CA ILE A 786 -23.57 -17.90 -9.34
C ILE A 786 -24.22 -17.24 -8.13
N ASN A 787 -25.47 -16.81 -8.29
CA ASN A 787 -26.24 -16.18 -7.22
C ASN A 787 -27.07 -17.23 -6.46
N ASN A 788 -27.85 -18.03 -7.21
CA ASN A 788 -28.68 -19.08 -6.64
C ASN A 788 -28.76 -20.27 -7.59
N GLU A 789 -28.15 -21.37 -7.16
CA GLU A 789 -28.06 -22.60 -7.93
C GLU A 789 -29.43 -23.26 -8.14
N LYS A 790 -30.29 -23.29 -7.11
CA LYS A 790 -31.58 -24.00 -7.13
C LYS A 790 -32.58 -23.45 -8.15
N ILE A 791 -32.48 -22.15 -8.45
CA ILE A 791 -33.33 -21.47 -9.43
C ILE A 791 -32.52 -21.02 -10.66
N HIS A 792 -31.32 -21.59 -10.84
CA HIS A 792 -30.42 -21.34 -11.96
C HIS A 792 -30.19 -19.85 -12.27
N ARG A 793 -29.89 -19.05 -11.23
CA ARG A 793 -29.60 -17.62 -11.36
C ARG A 793 -28.11 -17.31 -11.20
N ILE A 794 -27.60 -16.50 -12.12
CA ILE A 794 -26.25 -15.94 -12.06
C ILE A 794 -26.29 -14.43 -11.81
N GLU A 795 -25.19 -13.91 -11.31
CA GLU A 795 -24.91 -12.49 -11.22
C GLU A 795 -24.00 -12.06 -12.36
N ILE A 796 -24.34 -10.95 -13.00
CA ILE A 796 -23.59 -10.37 -14.12
C ILE A 796 -23.23 -8.92 -13.84
N SER A 797 -22.30 -8.38 -14.62
CA SER A 797 -22.01 -6.95 -14.71
C SER A 797 -21.94 -6.50 -16.16
N TYR A 798 -22.11 -5.20 -16.36
CA TYR A 798 -21.89 -4.57 -17.66
C TYR A 798 -20.42 -4.67 -18.10
N VAL A 799 -20.22 -4.68 -19.42
CA VAL A 799 -18.89 -4.77 -20.06
C VAL A 799 -18.18 -3.42 -20.01
N ASP A 800 -18.92 -2.34 -20.22
CA ASP A 800 -18.45 -0.98 -20.49
C ASP A 800 -18.46 -0.07 -19.26
N ARG A 801 -19.14 -0.48 -18.18
CA ARG A 801 -19.37 0.36 -16.99
C ARG A 801 -19.39 -0.39 -15.65
N PRO A 802 -19.19 0.32 -14.52
CA PRO A 802 -19.43 -0.20 -13.19
C PRO A 802 -20.86 -0.71 -13.00
N THR A 803 -21.04 -1.54 -11.97
CA THR A 803 -22.34 -2.13 -11.61
C THR A 803 -22.64 -1.75 -10.17
N ASP A 804 -23.50 -0.74 -9.99
CA ASP A 804 -23.80 -0.18 -8.66
C ASP A 804 -24.81 -0.98 -7.86
N LYS A 805 -25.61 -1.81 -8.55
CA LYS A 805 -26.61 -2.71 -7.96
C LYS A 805 -26.43 -4.12 -8.51
N GLN A 806 -26.75 -5.12 -7.70
CA GLN A 806 -26.67 -6.52 -8.12
C GLN A 806 -27.63 -6.78 -9.29
N VAL A 807 -27.10 -7.26 -10.42
CA VAL A 807 -27.90 -7.65 -11.60
C VAL A 807 -27.94 -9.18 -11.65
N MET A 808 -29.13 -9.75 -11.48
CA MET A 808 -29.36 -11.19 -11.48
C MET A 808 -30.10 -11.61 -12.74
N LYS A 809 -29.63 -12.68 -13.38
CA LYS A 809 -30.26 -13.26 -14.58
C LYS A 809 -30.55 -14.74 -14.35
N GLY A 810 -31.77 -15.16 -14.70
CA GLY A 810 -32.14 -16.56 -14.76
C GLY A 810 -31.59 -17.18 -16.05
N ILE A 811 -31.02 -18.36 -15.94
CA ILE A 811 -30.46 -19.11 -17.08
C ILE A 811 -31.43 -20.16 -17.59
N LYS A 812 -32.31 -20.66 -16.69
CA LYS A 812 -33.35 -21.60 -17.11
C LYS A 812 -34.32 -20.88 -18.05
N THR A 813 -34.15 -21.18 -19.33
CA THR A 813 -34.89 -20.65 -20.48
C THR A 813 -35.62 -21.79 -21.13
#